data_AF-A0A2N9HHN7-F1
#
_entry.id   AF-A0A2N9HHN7-F1
#
_cell.length_a   1.000
_cell.length_b   1.000
_cell.length_c   1.000
_cell.angle_alpha   90.00
_cell.angle_beta   90.00
_cell.angle_gamma   90.00
#
_symmetry.space_group_name_H-M   'P 1'
#
loop_
_entity.id
_entity.type
_entity.pdbx_description
1 polymer ?
#
loop_
_entity_poly.entity_id
_entity_poly.type
_entity_poly.pdbx_seq_one_letter_code
_entity_poly.pdbx_strand_id
1 'polypeptide(L)'
;MTSPRPRKRAVTINANSWVDAGHAVNQIYDILHMMDRDDVAVGVGGDGGILEDGTILPNVGGYLPIIDQGYTTVGYCRYRQTIPNGQGGRLDVDANYGIRKAFLPQCGEPPGNLFTAYSSNPYAEANIFGDPFAAYQVFHSGIPITLVPLDATDTIPLNENFYNTFEQSQNTYEAQYSFQSLKIARETWFRDIFFTSYFMWDSFAAGVAISIMRNSNNQNGKNEFAEMEYMNITVVTSNKPYGVYDGSNPVFDGLDTPKFNLTKGGVHSGHVQTGLQDPFCIVKNGKGKCQDGYTAEVAGPEAVRVLVATKAKPNRNKESPLNREYYRSFLDALNHPQHTGRFNFTTQFPYYKEVLFRPDFGSNKLGKPLVFDMDMSAGDFLALFYLLKVPVEVINLKAIIVSPTGWANAATIDILYDLLHMMGRDDIPVGLGDVFAMHQSDPNNSAVGDCKYAKAIPYGSGGLIDSDTLYGLARDFPRSPRRYTQDNSTKDGAPQLKQPLALEVWKSIVETLDPGSKVTILTNGPLTNLAKIILSEKNATSLIKDVYIVGGHISHGHWDKGNVFTVPSNEYAEFNMFLDPLAAKTVFDSNLNITLIPLGIQRRDIFSQEILGAVALTGDLKPTVKVKPVKVIAEGVESTDGQTLIDEKYGKLVKILENVNYTTYYDLFANRLNDVKQSAVLGSFDEQISQWSRLPK
;
A
#
# COMPACT_ATOMS: atom_id res chain seq x y z
N MET A 1 20.83 46.59 -1.96
CA MET A 1 20.15 45.76 -0.94
C MET A 1 19.77 44.45 -1.61
N THR A 2 20.56 43.40 -1.42
CA THR A 2 20.20 42.05 -1.86
C THR A 2 19.11 41.53 -0.93
N SER A 3 17.90 41.31 -1.46
CA SER A 3 16.86 40.54 -0.77
C SER A 3 17.47 39.23 -0.25
N PRO A 4 17.33 38.89 1.05
CA PRO A 4 17.83 37.62 1.53
C PRO A 4 17.12 36.52 0.74
N ARG A 5 17.89 35.64 0.08
CA ARG A 5 17.32 34.46 -0.59
C ARG A 5 16.40 33.75 0.40
N PRO A 6 15.17 33.38 0.02
CA PRO A 6 14.28 32.66 0.92
C PRO A 6 14.99 31.40 1.40
N ARG A 7 15.02 31.19 2.72
CA ARG A 7 15.51 29.93 3.31
C ARG A 7 14.58 28.84 2.81
N LYS A 8 15.02 28.04 1.84
CA LYS A 8 14.29 26.87 1.38
C LYS A 8 14.22 25.88 2.54
N ARG A 9 13.00 25.56 2.99
CA ARG A 9 12.71 24.57 4.03
C ARG A 9 11.92 23.46 3.35
N ALA A 10 12.28 22.22 3.64
CA ALA A 10 11.57 21.09 3.08
C ALA A 10 11.50 19.92 4.06
N VAL A 11 10.45 19.12 3.92
CA VAL A 11 10.32 17.78 4.46
C VAL A 11 10.35 16.83 3.28
N THR A 12 11.08 15.73 3.39
CA THR A 12 11.11 14.68 2.37
C THR A 12 10.56 13.38 2.95
N ILE A 13 9.66 12.73 2.24
CA ILE A 13 9.11 11.43 2.62
C ILE A 13 9.86 10.34 1.85
N ASN A 14 10.32 9.31 2.58
CA ASN A 14 10.84 8.09 1.99
C ASN A 14 9.68 7.13 1.67
N ALA A 15 9.50 6.80 0.40
CA ALA A 15 8.36 6.03 -0.09
C ALA A 15 8.56 4.50 -0.12
N ASN A 16 9.74 4.02 0.28
CA ASN A 16 10.14 2.61 0.34
C ASN A 16 9.92 2.08 1.76
N SER A 17 8.98 2.68 2.48
CA SER A 17 8.78 2.50 3.91
C SER A 17 7.32 2.15 4.21
N TRP A 18 6.98 2.23 5.49
CA TRP A 18 5.72 1.89 6.14
C TRP A 18 4.56 2.83 5.83
N VAL A 19 4.62 3.60 4.74
CA VAL A 19 3.53 4.50 4.38
C VAL A 19 3.49 4.67 2.87
N ASP A 20 2.29 4.76 2.32
CA ASP A 20 2.05 5.29 0.99
C ASP A 20 2.39 6.78 0.99
N ALA A 21 3.34 7.15 0.14
CA ALA A 21 3.89 8.49 0.16
C ALA A 21 2.83 9.55 -0.12
N GLY A 22 1.81 9.20 -0.90
CA GLY A 22 0.73 10.08 -1.23
C GLY A 22 -0.14 10.47 -0.04
N HIS A 23 -0.52 9.46 0.73
CA HIS A 23 -1.21 9.64 2.00
C HIS A 23 -0.37 10.49 2.98
N ALA A 24 0.92 10.15 3.10
CA ALA A 24 1.85 10.88 3.94
C ALA A 24 1.99 12.35 3.54
N VAL A 25 2.08 12.66 2.24
CA VAL A 25 2.17 14.04 1.74
C VAL A 25 0.98 14.87 2.22
N ASN A 26 -0.23 14.36 2.04
CA ASN A 26 -1.44 15.07 2.40
C ASN A 26 -1.53 15.31 3.90
N GLN A 27 -1.24 14.29 4.70
CA GLN A 27 -1.24 14.44 6.15
C GLN A 27 -0.18 15.43 6.65
N ILE A 28 1.02 15.43 6.07
CA ILE A 28 2.06 16.41 6.44
C ILE A 28 1.61 17.82 6.06
N TYR A 29 0.99 18.01 4.89
CA TYR A 29 0.43 19.31 4.53
C TYR A 29 -0.68 19.76 5.47
N ASP A 30 -1.54 18.86 5.94
CA ASP A 30 -2.54 19.18 6.97
C ASP A 30 -1.83 19.65 8.26
N ILE A 31 -0.85 18.89 8.76
CA ILE A 31 -0.09 19.28 9.97
C ILE A 31 0.59 20.65 9.77
N LEU A 32 1.24 20.88 8.64
CA LEU A 32 1.89 22.15 8.33
C LEU A 32 0.88 23.30 8.27
N HIS A 33 -0.28 23.08 7.66
CA HIS A 33 -1.35 24.07 7.58
C HIS A 33 -1.88 24.44 8.98
N MET A 34 -2.10 23.44 9.84
CA MET A 34 -2.44 23.65 11.25
C MET A 34 -1.37 24.46 11.98
N MET A 35 -0.09 24.18 11.71
CA MET A 35 1.04 24.85 12.37
C MET A 35 1.39 26.23 11.79
N ASP A 36 0.66 26.75 10.81
CA ASP A 36 1.04 27.97 10.06
C ASP A 36 2.40 27.86 9.35
N ARG A 37 2.67 26.70 8.76
CA ARG A 37 3.95 26.36 8.13
C ARG A 37 3.81 25.96 6.66
N ASP A 38 2.87 26.58 5.96
CA ASP A 38 2.70 26.47 4.50
C ASP A 38 3.96 26.96 3.74
N ASP A 39 4.94 27.57 4.43
CA ASP A 39 6.27 27.91 3.92
C ASP A 39 7.21 26.71 3.74
N VAL A 40 6.84 25.52 4.24
CA VAL A 40 7.65 24.30 4.15
C VAL A 40 7.15 23.45 2.99
N ALA A 41 8.03 23.19 2.02
CA ALA A 41 7.71 22.28 0.93
C ALA A 41 7.74 20.82 1.43
N VAL A 42 6.79 20.00 0.97
CA VAL A 42 6.84 18.54 1.18
C VAL A 42 7.18 17.88 -0.15
N GLY A 43 8.26 17.11 -0.17
CA GLY A 43 8.74 16.38 -1.33
C GLY A 43 8.69 14.87 -1.12
N VAL A 44 8.54 14.14 -2.21
CA VAL A 44 8.66 12.68 -2.30
C VAL A 44 9.70 12.37 -3.39
N GLY A 45 10.32 11.19 -3.34
CA GLY A 45 11.12 10.70 -4.46
C GLY A 45 10.30 10.63 -5.75
N GLY A 46 10.92 10.88 -6.93
CA GLY A 46 10.21 10.97 -8.22
C GLY A 46 10.48 9.83 -9.22
N ASP A 47 10.06 10.07 -10.46
CA ASP A 47 10.11 9.14 -11.62
C ASP A 47 11.49 8.86 -12.22
N GLY A 48 12.56 9.40 -11.65
CA GLY A 48 13.89 9.17 -12.22
C GLY A 48 14.24 7.68 -12.21
N GLY A 49 14.81 7.19 -13.30
CA GLY A 49 15.36 5.84 -13.39
C GLY A 49 16.86 5.79 -13.12
N ILE A 50 17.37 4.58 -12.93
CA ILE A 50 18.81 4.29 -12.95
C ILE A 50 19.13 3.60 -14.28
N LEU A 51 20.07 4.16 -15.04
CA LEU A 51 20.53 3.59 -16.30
C LEU A 51 21.27 2.27 -16.08
N GLU A 52 21.44 1.47 -17.15
CA GLU A 52 22.17 0.20 -17.08
C GLU A 52 23.62 0.34 -16.62
N ASP A 53 24.26 1.50 -16.85
CA ASP A 53 25.61 1.80 -16.37
C ASP A 53 25.66 2.27 -14.89
N GLY A 54 24.49 2.38 -14.24
CA GLY A 54 24.35 2.88 -12.86
C GLY A 54 24.25 4.40 -12.76
N THR A 55 24.13 5.14 -13.85
CA THR A 55 23.87 6.58 -13.81
C THR A 55 22.50 6.85 -13.19
N ILE A 56 22.49 7.57 -12.06
CA ILE A 56 21.29 8.02 -11.37
C ILE A 56 20.74 9.26 -12.10
N LEU A 57 19.55 9.14 -12.71
CA LEU A 57 18.91 10.28 -13.38
C LEU A 57 18.31 11.28 -12.38
N PRO A 58 18.02 12.53 -12.80
CA PRO A 58 17.28 13.46 -11.95
C PRO A 58 15.94 12.89 -11.50
N ASN A 59 15.50 13.27 -10.30
CA ASN A 59 14.26 12.82 -9.68
C ASN A 59 14.21 11.31 -9.39
N VAL A 60 15.31 10.57 -9.35
CA VAL A 60 15.31 9.18 -8.87
C VAL A 60 14.78 9.13 -7.45
N GLY A 61 13.77 8.29 -7.20
CA GLY A 61 13.13 8.30 -5.89
C GLY A 61 12.52 7.00 -5.42
N GLY A 62 13.13 6.45 -4.38
CA GLY A 62 12.46 6.24 -3.10
C GLY A 62 11.35 5.20 -2.99
N TYR A 63 10.85 4.57 -4.05
CA TYR A 63 9.85 3.48 -3.97
C TYR A 63 10.46 2.08 -4.04
N LEU A 64 11.63 2.00 -4.67
CA LEU A 64 12.42 0.80 -4.85
C LEU A 64 13.81 1.08 -4.27
N PRO A 65 14.46 0.07 -3.68
CA PRO A 65 15.87 0.21 -3.32
C PRO A 65 16.70 0.47 -4.59
N ILE A 66 17.78 1.24 -4.48
CA ILE A 66 18.68 1.58 -5.60
C ILE A 66 19.10 0.33 -6.40
N ILE A 67 19.26 -0.80 -5.71
CA ILE A 67 19.68 -2.06 -6.31
C ILE A 67 18.63 -2.65 -7.28
N ASP A 68 17.34 -2.40 -7.05
CA ASP A 68 16.22 -2.94 -7.85
C ASP A 68 15.67 -1.93 -8.85
N GLN A 69 16.14 -0.68 -8.81
CA GLN A 69 15.63 0.38 -9.67
C GLN A 69 16.27 0.31 -11.07
N GLY A 70 15.41 0.34 -12.10
CA GLY A 70 15.81 0.41 -13.51
C GLY A 70 15.46 1.75 -14.14
N TYR A 71 15.29 1.79 -15.47
CA TYR A 71 14.93 3.00 -16.21
C TYR A 71 13.51 3.54 -15.88
N THR A 72 12.69 2.76 -15.19
CA THR A 72 11.30 3.10 -14.87
C THR A 72 11.03 2.83 -13.38
N THR A 73 9.86 3.24 -12.88
CA THR A 73 9.41 3.03 -11.50
C THR A 73 8.85 1.62 -11.25
N VAL A 74 9.28 0.62 -12.01
CA VAL A 74 8.93 -0.80 -11.80
C VAL A 74 10.16 -1.53 -11.30
N GLY A 75 9.97 -2.51 -10.41
CA GLY A 75 11.10 -3.26 -9.88
C GLY A 75 10.72 -4.16 -8.73
N TYR A 76 11.66 -5.02 -8.37
CA TYR A 76 11.49 -5.98 -7.29
C TYR A 76 11.30 -5.28 -5.94
N CYS A 77 10.52 -5.90 -5.08
CA CYS A 77 10.21 -5.37 -3.75
C CYS A 77 10.97 -6.11 -2.64
N ARG A 78 12.13 -6.73 -2.92
CA ARG A 78 12.79 -7.72 -2.04
C ARG A 78 12.86 -7.29 -0.57
N TYR A 79 13.24 -6.04 -0.31
CA TYR A 79 13.34 -5.49 1.05
C TYR A 79 11.98 -5.05 1.58
N ARG A 80 11.11 -4.53 0.71
CA ARG A 80 9.74 -4.12 1.04
C ARG A 80 8.83 -5.29 1.41
N GLN A 81 9.15 -6.53 1.02
CA GLN A 81 8.45 -7.75 1.50
C GLN A 81 8.41 -7.83 3.03
N THR A 82 9.36 -7.19 3.73
CA THR A 82 9.40 -7.14 5.19
C THR A 82 8.35 -6.22 5.80
N ILE A 83 7.78 -5.31 5.03
CA ILE A 83 6.74 -4.39 5.47
C ILE A 83 5.40 -5.13 5.35
N PRO A 84 4.75 -5.50 6.46
CA PRO A 84 3.53 -6.29 6.35
C PRO A 84 2.39 -5.41 5.83
N ASN A 85 1.55 -5.92 4.95
CA ASN A 85 0.39 -5.21 4.42
C ASN A 85 -0.87 -5.40 5.29
N GLY A 86 -0.87 -6.24 6.34
CA GLY A 86 -2.05 -6.42 7.20
C GLY A 86 -3.22 -7.13 6.50
N GLN A 87 -4.38 -7.23 7.17
CA GLN A 87 -5.60 -7.81 6.58
C GLN A 87 -6.37 -6.79 5.74
N GLY A 88 -6.26 -5.49 6.07
CA GLY A 88 -6.81 -4.38 5.30
C GLY A 88 -5.93 -3.95 4.13
N GLY A 89 -4.80 -4.61 3.87
CA GLY A 89 -3.81 -4.05 2.95
C GLY A 89 -3.17 -2.77 3.50
N ARG A 90 -2.57 -1.97 2.62
CA ARG A 90 -1.93 -0.72 3.06
C ARG A 90 -2.88 0.29 3.70
N LEU A 91 -4.21 0.10 3.67
CA LEU A 91 -5.16 0.84 4.54
C LEU A 91 -4.72 0.85 6.00
N ASP A 92 -4.34 -0.33 6.51
CA ASP A 92 -3.89 -0.49 7.89
C ASP A 92 -2.58 0.28 8.11
N VAL A 93 -1.77 0.47 7.07
CA VAL A 93 -0.42 1.04 7.15
C VAL A 93 -0.43 2.56 6.93
N ASP A 94 -1.30 3.07 6.05
CA ASP A 94 -1.27 4.43 5.49
C ASP A 94 -2.11 5.45 6.27
N ALA A 95 -3.10 5.01 7.04
CA ALA A 95 -4.08 5.92 7.66
C ALA A 95 -3.59 6.62 8.94
N ASN A 96 -2.34 6.41 9.39
CA ASN A 96 -1.88 6.65 10.77
C ASN A 96 -2.73 5.97 11.86
N TYR A 97 -3.75 5.23 11.44
CA TYR A 97 -4.75 4.60 12.28
C TYR A 97 -4.40 3.15 12.57
N GLY A 98 -3.76 2.43 11.64
CA GLY A 98 -3.33 1.06 11.87
C GLY A 98 -1.87 0.94 12.32
N ILE A 99 -1.59 1.38 13.54
CA ILE A 99 -0.37 0.96 14.26
C ILE A 99 -0.63 -0.41 14.94
N ARG A 100 -1.04 -1.39 14.12
CA ARG A 100 -0.97 -2.87 14.24
C ARG A 100 -1.26 -3.57 15.58
N LYS A 101 -2.39 -4.32 15.55
CA LYS A 101 -2.88 -5.34 16.52
C LYS A 101 -2.27 -6.73 16.40
N ALA A 102 -1.36 -6.92 15.45
CA ALA A 102 -0.63 -8.15 15.30
C ALA A 102 0.78 -7.82 14.82
N PHE A 103 1.70 -8.78 14.97
CA PHE A 103 2.99 -8.85 14.27
C PHE A 103 4.28 -8.39 14.96
N LEU A 104 4.39 -8.39 16.29
CA LEU A 104 5.69 -8.25 16.96
C LEU A 104 5.84 -9.33 18.03
N PRO A 105 6.65 -10.38 17.77
CA PRO A 105 7.16 -11.20 18.85
C PRO A 105 8.04 -10.34 19.77
N GLN A 106 8.14 -10.80 21.02
CA GLN A 106 8.89 -10.20 22.12
C GLN A 106 10.25 -9.65 21.67
N CYS A 107 10.50 -8.34 21.91
CA CYS A 107 11.84 -7.78 21.95
C CYS A 107 12.60 -8.42 23.12
N GLY A 108 13.34 -9.48 22.81
CA GLY A 108 14.41 -10.01 23.64
C GLY A 108 15.69 -10.00 22.83
N GLU A 109 16.49 -8.95 23.00
CA GLU A 109 17.89 -8.81 22.58
C GLU A 109 18.34 -9.56 21.29
N PRO A 110 18.03 -9.00 20.11
CA PRO A 110 18.97 -9.12 19.00
C PRO A 110 19.40 -7.73 18.46
N PRO A 111 20.57 -7.62 17.81
CA PRO A 111 21.15 -6.36 17.33
C PRO A 111 20.36 -5.61 16.24
N GLY A 112 19.18 -6.08 15.82
CA GLY A 112 18.35 -5.45 14.78
C GLY A 112 16.85 -5.55 15.08
N ASN A 113 16.04 -4.67 14.47
CA ASN A 113 14.58 -4.60 14.65
C ASN A 113 13.79 -5.15 13.43
N LEU A 114 14.44 -5.83 12.49
CA LEU A 114 13.79 -6.44 11.32
C LEU A 114 13.06 -7.75 11.67
N PHE A 115 11.90 -7.65 12.30
CA PHE A 115 11.18 -8.79 12.88
C PHE A 115 10.59 -9.77 11.85
N THR A 116 10.13 -9.30 10.69
CA THR A 116 9.49 -10.14 9.65
C THR A 116 10.49 -10.98 8.85
N ALA A 117 11.75 -10.56 8.80
CA ALA A 117 12.84 -11.31 8.19
C ALA A 117 13.88 -11.78 9.21
N TYR A 118 13.55 -11.86 10.50
CA TYR A 118 14.51 -12.22 11.54
C TYR A 118 15.18 -13.59 11.29
N SER A 119 14.46 -14.55 10.71
CA SER A 119 14.99 -15.87 10.37
C SER A 119 16.09 -15.84 9.30
N SER A 120 16.11 -14.82 8.43
CA SER A 120 17.08 -14.65 7.35
C SER A 120 18.10 -13.54 7.65
N ASN A 121 17.65 -12.41 8.20
CA ASN A 121 18.48 -11.26 8.58
C ASN A 121 18.08 -10.68 9.96
N PRO A 122 18.80 -11.08 11.01
CA PRO A 122 18.56 -10.66 12.39
C PRO A 122 19.50 -9.53 12.87
N TYR A 123 20.17 -8.84 11.96
CA TYR A 123 21.16 -7.79 12.28
C TYR A 123 20.72 -6.41 11.81
N ALA A 124 19.87 -6.34 10.79
CA ALA A 124 19.55 -5.07 10.16
C ALA A 124 18.58 -4.23 11.00
N GLU A 125 18.78 -2.91 10.91
CA GLU A 125 17.75 -1.93 11.27
C GLU A 125 16.83 -1.72 10.05
N ALA A 126 15.53 -1.58 10.29
CA ALA A 126 14.50 -1.59 9.26
C ALA A 126 14.66 -0.48 8.19
N ASN A 127 15.02 0.75 8.57
CA ASN A 127 15.23 1.85 7.61
C ASN A 127 16.47 1.61 6.74
N ILE A 128 17.56 1.11 7.31
CA ILE A 128 18.78 0.77 6.56
C ILE A 128 18.55 -0.47 5.68
N PHE A 129 17.80 -1.47 6.17
CA PHE A 129 17.43 -2.66 5.39
C PHE A 129 16.57 -2.32 4.18
N GLY A 130 15.73 -1.28 4.25
CA GLY A 130 14.89 -0.84 3.13
C GLY A 130 15.69 -0.49 1.88
N ASP A 131 16.88 0.09 2.04
CA ASP A 131 17.82 0.34 0.95
C ASP A 131 19.28 0.38 1.46
N PRO A 132 19.92 -0.79 1.61
CA PRO A 132 21.27 -0.89 2.19
C PRO A 132 22.32 -0.16 1.36
N PHE A 133 22.17 -0.16 0.03
CA PHE A 133 23.13 0.47 -0.85
C PHE A 133 23.00 2.00 -0.82
N ALA A 134 21.79 2.55 -0.78
CA ALA A 134 21.61 4.00 -0.56
C ALA A 134 22.19 4.45 0.79
N ALA A 135 21.95 3.68 1.86
CA ALA A 135 22.53 3.97 3.16
C ALA A 135 24.07 3.92 3.12
N TYR A 136 24.67 2.93 2.46
CA TYR A 136 26.11 2.89 2.22
C TYR A 136 26.62 4.15 1.50
N GLN A 137 25.97 4.57 0.42
CA GLN A 137 26.34 5.78 -0.32
C GLN A 137 26.29 7.03 0.57
N VAL A 138 25.28 7.16 1.43
CA VAL A 138 25.17 8.28 2.39
C VAL A 138 26.32 8.25 3.39
N PHE A 139 26.59 7.08 4.00
CA PHE A 139 27.71 6.93 4.94
C PHE A 139 29.04 7.30 4.31
N HIS A 140 29.27 6.93 3.06
CA HIS A 140 30.51 7.17 2.33
C HIS A 140 30.56 8.49 1.54
N SER A 141 29.55 9.35 1.69
CA SER A 141 29.43 10.61 0.92
C SER A 141 30.44 11.69 1.33
N GLY A 142 31.11 11.53 2.47
CA GLY A 142 31.97 12.56 3.09
C GLY A 142 31.19 13.63 3.87
N ILE A 143 29.86 13.54 3.94
CA ILE A 143 29.03 14.39 4.79
C ILE A 143 29.25 13.97 6.25
N PRO A 144 29.43 14.91 7.20
CA PRO A 144 29.47 14.58 8.62
C PRO A 144 28.14 13.97 9.09
N ILE A 145 28.18 12.74 9.60
CA ILE A 145 26.98 12.00 10.05
C ILE A 145 26.91 11.96 11.57
N THR A 146 25.71 12.24 12.09
CA THR A 146 25.31 11.87 13.44
C THR A 146 24.32 10.73 13.36
N LEU A 147 24.68 9.56 13.88
CA LEU A 147 23.83 8.37 13.91
C LEU A 147 23.13 8.26 15.26
N VAL A 148 21.82 7.99 15.23
CA VAL A 148 21.02 7.64 16.41
C VAL A 148 20.54 6.20 16.21
N PRO A 149 21.32 5.20 16.66
CA PRO A 149 21.03 3.78 16.42
C PRO A 149 19.99 3.23 17.40
N LEU A 150 19.57 1.99 17.15
CA LEU A 150 18.67 1.25 18.05
C LEU A 150 19.21 1.17 19.48
N ASP A 151 20.52 0.94 19.65
CA ASP A 151 21.17 0.89 20.97
C ASP A 151 20.88 2.14 21.82
N ALA A 152 20.82 3.32 21.18
CA ALA A 152 20.51 4.56 21.87
C ALA A 152 19.01 4.66 22.19
N THR A 153 18.17 4.36 21.21
CA THR A 153 16.72 4.50 21.33
C THR A 153 16.09 3.47 22.26
N ASP A 154 16.68 2.28 22.37
CA ASP A 154 16.27 1.21 23.28
C ASP A 154 16.43 1.63 24.75
N THR A 155 17.22 2.67 25.00
CA THR A 155 17.35 3.24 26.34
C THR A 155 16.30 4.30 26.67
N ILE A 156 15.38 4.62 25.75
CA ILE A 156 14.29 5.60 25.94
C ILE A 156 12.91 5.02 25.53
N PRO A 157 12.39 4.03 26.28
CA PRO A 157 11.08 3.43 26.00
C PRO A 157 9.94 4.44 26.18
N LEU A 158 8.85 4.31 25.42
CA LEU A 158 7.58 4.95 25.78
C LEU A 158 6.96 4.18 26.94
N ASN A 159 7.40 4.50 28.16
CA ASN A 159 6.91 3.86 29.38
C ASN A 159 5.59 4.48 29.89
N GLU A 160 4.96 3.80 30.84
CA GLU A 160 3.67 4.19 31.41
C GLU A 160 3.69 5.58 32.07
N ASN A 161 4.77 5.93 32.79
CA ASN A 161 4.90 7.26 33.41
C ASN A 161 4.90 8.38 32.36
N PHE A 162 5.66 8.20 31.27
CA PHE A 162 5.66 9.16 30.17
C PHE A 162 4.29 9.26 29.51
N TYR A 163 3.65 8.12 29.20
CA TYR A 163 2.34 8.08 28.57
C TYR A 163 1.28 8.82 29.42
N ASN A 164 1.20 8.51 30.71
CA ASN A 164 0.24 9.14 31.63
C ASN A 164 0.53 10.64 31.81
N THR A 165 1.80 11.04 31.81
CA THR A 165 2.17 12.47 31.88
C THR A 165 1.78 13.20 30.59
N PHE A 166 1.99 12.58 29.43
CA PHE A 166 1.58 13.14 28.15
C PHE A 166 0.06 13.25 28.06
N GLU A 167 -0.69 12.25 28.52
CA GLU A 167 -2.15 12.29 28.60
C GLU A 167 -2.64 13.53 29.37
N GLN A 168 -1.93 13.91 30.44
CA GLN A 168 -2.25 15.06 31.27
C GLN A 168 -1.69 16.39 30.74
N SER A 169 -0.83 16.36 29.73
CA SER A 169 -0.08 17.52 29.22
C SER A 169 -0.34 17.76 27.72
N GLN A 170 -1.58 18.14 27.40
CA GLN A 170 -2.05 18.41 26.03
C GLN A 170 -2.62 19.84 25.90
N ASN A 171 -1.80 20.83 26.24
CA ASN A 171 -2.20 22.25 26.33
C ASN A 171 -2.35 22.94 24.96
N THR A 172 -1.88 22.31 23.88
CA THR A 172 -1.93 22.83 22.51
C THR A 172 -2.59 21.82 21.58
N TYR A 173 -3.03 22.26 20.39
CA TYR A 173 -3.74 21.39 19.44
C TYR A 173 -2.84 20.28 18.88
N GLU A 174 -1.58 20.59 18.59
CA GLU A 174 -0.59 19.62 18.11
C GLU A 174 -0.18 18.62 19.20
N ALA A 175 -0.19 19.01 20.48
CA ALA A 175 0.00 18.06 21.58
C ALA A 175 -1.17 17.09 21.70
N GLN A 176 -2.41 17.57 21.52
CA GLN A 176 -3.62 16.73 21.49
C GLN A 176 -3.58 15.75 20.31
N TYR A 177 -3.25 16.24 19.11
CA TYR A 177 -3.12 15.39 17.93
C TYR A 177 -2.03 14.33 18.12
N SER A 178 -0.85 14.73 18.61
CA SER A 178 0.27 13.83 18.84
C SER A 178 -0.06 12.75 19.89
N PHE A 179 -0.75 13.11 20.97
CA PHE A 179 -1.21 12.15 21.97
C PHE A 179 -2.29 11.22 21.40
N GLN A 180 -3.21 11.73 20.58
CA GLN A 180 -4.22 10.89 19.93
C GLN A 180 -3.57 9.84 19.00
N SER A 181 -2.56 10.21 18.21
CA SER A 181 -1.78 9.27 17.40
C SER A 181 -1.09 8.22 18.28
N LEU A 182 -0.50 8.63 19.41
CA LEU A 182 0.13 7.72 20.36
C LEU A 182 -0.89 6.78 21.05
N LYS A 183 -2.07 7.29 21.40
CA LYS A 183 -3.15 6.53 22.01
C LYS A 183 -3.66 5.45 21.06
N ILE A 184 -3.87 5.80 19.78
CA ILE A 184 -4.20 4.83 18.74
C ILE A 184 -3.12 3.77 18.69
N ALA A 185 -1.84 4.16 18.60
CA ALA A 185 -0.71 3.22 18.58
C ALA A 185 -0.71 2.26 19.77
N ARG A 186 -0.99 2.73 20.99
CA ARG A 186 -1.10 1.88 22.18
C ARG A 186 -2.28 0.91 22.09
N GLU A 187 -3.45 1.39 21.66
CA GLU A 187 -4.68 0.62 21.60
C GLU A 187 -4.62 -0.49 20.56
N THR A 188 -3.87 -0.22 19.49
CA THR A 188 -3.60 -1.17 18.41
C THR A 188 -2.42 -2.06 18.71
N TRP A 189 -1.32 -1.64 19.36
CA TRP A 189 -0.20 -2.55 19.70
C TRP A 189 -0.60 -3.70 20.63
N PHE A 190 0.28 -4.69 20.82
CA PHE A 190 0.11 -5.71 21.86
C PHE A 190 0.04 -5.03 23.23
N ARG A 191 -1.19 -4.81 23.71
CA ARG A 191 -1.50 -4.00 24.91
C ARG A 191 -0.68 -4.39 26.13
N ASP A 192 -0.33 -5.66 26.25
CA ASP A 192 0.39 -6.23 27.39
C ASP A 192 1.91 -5.96 27.36
N ILE A 193 2.47 -5.52 26.23
CA ILE A 193 3.92 -5.28 26.07
C ILE A 193 4.27 -3.91 25.45
N PHE A 194 3.29 -3.05 25.16
CA PHE A 194 3.54 -1.74 24.53
C PHE A 194 4.59 -0.92 25.30
N PHE A 195 4.39 -0.76 26.62
CA PHE A 195 5.29 0.02 27.47
C PHE A 195 6.69 -0.58 27.66
N THR A 196 6.91 -1.82 27.21
CA THR A 196 8.19 -2.53 27.29
C THR A 196 8.86 -2.75 25.93
N SER A 197 8.18 -2.46 24.82
CA SER A 197 8.66 -2.76 23.46
C SER A 197 8.56 -1.59 22.46
N TYR A 198 7.91 -0.49 22.83
CA TYR A 198 7.80 0.71 21.99
C TYR A 198 8.73 1.81 22.51
N PHE A 199 9.51 2.44 21.63
CA PHE A 199 10.54 3.42 22.00
C PHE A 199 10.37 4.75 21.27
N MET A 200 10.98 5.82 21.78
CA MET A 200 10.95 7.14 21.15
C MET A 200 11.94 7.27 19.98
N TRP A 201 11.87 6.41 18.96
CA TRP A 201 12.85 6.37 17.86
C TRP A 201 13.02 7.74 17.17
N ASP A 202 12.00 8.17 16.43
CA ASP A 202 12.09 9.34 15.55
C ASP A 202 12.13 10.65 16.33
N SER A 203 11.32 10.73 17.38
CA SER A 203 11.28 11.92 18.23
C SER A 203 12.61 12.12 18.97
N PHE A 204 13.24 11.07 19.52
CA PHE A 204 14.55 11.20 20.16
C PHE A 204 15.63 11.61 19.16
N ALA A 205 15.63 11.04 17.95
CA ALA A 205 16.55 11.44 16.89
C ALA A 205 16.43 12.93 16.55
N ALA A 206 15.20 13.46 16.45
CA ALA A 206 14.97 14.90 16.25
C ALA A 206 15.53 15.75 17.41
N GLY A 207 15.35 15.31 18.65
CA GLY A 207 15.91 15.97 19.84
C GLY A 207 17.43 16.01 19.83
N VAL A 208 18.08 14.89 19.51
CA VAL A 208 19.54 14.79 19.35
C VAL A 208 20.02 15.74 18.27
N ALA A 209 19.40 15.73 17.08
CA ALA A 209 19.75 16.61 15.97
C ALA A 209 19.64 18.10 16.34
N ILE A 210 18.53 18.51 16.99
CA ILE A 210 18.33 19.90 17.44
C ILE A 210 19.41 20.33 18.42
N SER A 211 19.76 19.47 19.39
CA SER A 211 20.82 19.78 20.35
C SER A 211 22.20 19.91 19.68
N ILE A 212 22.52 19.06 18.69
CA ILE A 212 23.77 19.20 17.91
C ILE A 212 23.77 20.52 17.13
N MET A 213 22.69 20.85 16.42
CA MET A 213 22.59 22.07 15.62
C MET A 213 22.73 23.34 16.47
N ARG A 214 22.07 23.38 17.64
CA ARG A 214 22.18 24.48 18.60
C ARG A 214 23.58 24.65 19.18
N ASN A 215 24.29 23.54 19.35
CA ASN A 215 25.63 23.50 19.93
C ASN A 215 26.74 23.38 18.86
N SER A 216 26.49 23.79 17.61
CA SER A 216 27.40 23.61 16.45
C SER A 216 28.80 24.22 16.61
N ASN A 217 29.01 25.12 17.57
CA ASN A 217 30.34 25.65 17.92
C ASN A 217 31.18 24.71 18.81
N ASN A 218 30.65 23.56 19.22
CA ASN A 218 31.28 22.65 20.16
C ASN A 218 32.01 21.53 19.40
N GLN A 219 33.35 21.56 19.38
CA GLN A 219 34.19 20.64 18.60
C GLN A 219 34.08 19.16 19.01
N ASN A 220 33.41 18.85 20.12
CA ASN A 220 33.39 17.51 20.71
C ASN A 220 32.06 16.75 20.51
N GLY A 221 31.11 17.29 19.73
CA GLY A 221 29.85 16.59 19.46
C GLY A 221 28.97 16.34 20.69
N LYS A 222 29.09 17.16 21.75
CA LYS A 222 28.29 17.01 22.98
C LYS A 222 26.79 17.20 22.68
N ASN A 223 25.97 16.37 23.31
CA ASN A 223 24.52 16.43 23.20
C ASN A 223 23.85 16.60 24.57
N GLU A 224 22.72 17.31 24.64
CA GLU A 224 21.96 17.52 25.88
C GLU A 224 21.25 16.25 26.34
N PHE A 225 20.80 15.42 25.40
CA PHE A 225 19.91 14.29 25.64
C PHE A 225 20.58 12.94 25.47
N ALA A 226 21.71 12.87 24.77
CA ALA A 226 22.43 11.63 24.51
C ALA A 226 23.90 11.67 24.95
N GLU A 227 24.42 10.51 25.33
CA GLU A 227 25.85 10.22 25.35
C GLU A 227 26.32 9.99 23.91
N MET A 228 27.47 10.55 23.54
CA MET A 228 27.95 10.60 22.16
C MET A 228 29.38 10.10 22.07
N GLU A 229 29.67 9.30 21.05
CA GLU A 229 30.99 8.72 20.80
C GLU A 229 31.30 8.73 19.30
N TYR A 230 32.58 8.84 18.93
CA TYR A 230 32.99 8.65 17.54
C TYR A 230 33.32 7.18 17.30
N MET A 231 32.65 6.55 16.36
CA MET A 231 32.86 5.16 15.96
C MET A 231 33.21 5.06 14.48
N ASN A 232 33.86 3.97 14.11
CA ASN A 232 34.25 3.66 12.75
C ASN A 232 33.26 2.65 12.16
N ILE A 233 32.29 3.13 11.39
CA ILE A 233 31.12 2.36 10.95
C ILE A 233 31.08 2.26 9.42
N THR A 234 30.54 1.14 8.92
CA THR A 234 30.11 0.98 7.53
C THR A 234 28.76 0.27 7.46
N VAL A 235 28.11 0.31 6.30
CA VAL A 235 26.85 -0.42 6.05
C VAL A 235 27.14 -1.65 5.20
N VAL A 236 26.72 -2.82 5.67
CA VAL A 236 26.85 -4.06 4.90
C VAL A 236 25.79 -4.10 3.80
N THR A 237 26.23 -4.17 2.54
CA THR A 237 25.31 -4.17 1.38
C THR A 237 25.16 -5.53 0.71
N SER A 238 26.02 -6.50 1.03
CA SER A 238 26.01 -7.85 0.46
C SER A 238 26.80 -8.83 1.33
N ASN A 239 26.55 -10.13 1.15
CA ASN A 239 27.05 -11.20 2.01
C ASN A 239 28.11 -12.05 1.32
N LYS A 240 29.12 -12.50 2.07
CA LYS A 240 30.18 -13.39 1.57
C LYS A 240 29.63 -14.75 1.10
N PRO A 241 30.25 -15.40 0.11
CA PRO A 241 31.51 -15.03 -0.56
C PRO A 241 31.32 -13.91 -1.59
N TYR A 242 32.28 -12.97 -1.63
CA TYR A 242 32.31 -11.91 -2.64
C TYR A 242 32.85 -12.43 -3.98
N GLY A 243 32.34 -11.86 -5.08
CA GLY A 243 32.74 -12.20 -6.45
C GLY A 243 32.06 -13.43 -7.03
N VAL A 244 31.14 -14.06 -6.28
CA VAL A 244 30.36 -15.20 -6.77
C VAL A 244 29.06 -14.69 -7.37
N TYR A 245 28.84 -14.97 -8.66
CA TYR A 245 27.59 -14.64 -9.33
C TYR A 245 26.57 -15.78 -9.16
N ASP A 246 25.57 -15.55 -8.32
CA ASP A 246 24.44 -16.47 -8.10
C ASP A 246 23.09 -15.88 -8.57
N GLY A 247 23.13 -14.71 -9.23
CA GLY A 247 21.95 -13.98 -9.72
C GLY A 247 21.20 -13.15 -8.66
N SER A 248 21.59 -13.19 -7.39
CA SER A 248 20.92 -12.45 -6.32
C SER A 248 21.19 -10.94 -6.37
N ASN A 249 22.35 -10.55 -6.89
CA ASN A 249 22.88 -9.19 -6.85
C ASN A 249 22.86 -8.53 -8.25
N PRO A 250 21.84 -7.72 -8.55
CA PRO A 250 21.65 -7.11 -9.87
C PRO A 250 22.61 -5.96 -10.19
N VAL A 251 23.53 -5.60 -9.28
CA VAL A 251 24.63 -4.66 -9.58
C VAL A 251 25.71 -5.33 -10.45
N PHE A 252 25.81 -6.65 -10.36
CA PHE A 252 26.82 -7.47 -11.04
C PHE A 252 26.17 -8.47 -12.01
N ASP A 253 25.26 -7.99 -12.85
CA ASP A 253 24.40 -8.73 -13.80
C ASP A 253 25.09 -9.20 -15.10
N GLY A 254 26.42 -9.40 -15.07
CA GLY A 254 27.18 -9.89 -16.23
C GLY A 254 27.58 -8.82 -17.25
N LEU A 255 27.26 -7.54 -17.01
CA LEU A 255 27.76 -6.41 -17.80
C LEU A 255 29.31 -6.30 -17.72
N ASP A 256 29.90 -5.71 -18.77
CA ASP A 256 31.36 -5.49 -18.85
C ASP A 256 31.85 -4.67 -17.64
N THR A 257 31.14 -3.58 -17.34
CA THR A 257 31.33 -2.73 -16.17
C THR A 257 30.12 -2.86 -15.24
N PRO A 258 30.29 -3.23 -13.96
CA PRO A 258 29.19 -3.27 -13.00
C PRO A 258 28.56 -1.90 -12.79
N LYS A 259 27.28 -1.86 -12.41
CA LYS A 259 26.59 -0.61 -12.07
C LYS A 259 27.34 0.15 -10.98
N PHE A 260 27.29 1.47 -11.04
CA PHE A 260 27.96 2.38 -10.10
C PHE A 260 29.50 2.23 -10.08
N ASN A 261 30.06 1.63 -11.12
CA ASN A 261 31.51 1.39 -11.27
C ASN A 261 32.11 0.62 -10.07
N LEU A 262 31.34 -0.32 -9.49
CA LEU A 262 31.80 -1.13 -8.37
C LEU A 262 32.83 -2.17 -8.79
N THR A 263 33.77 -2.47 -7.90
CA THR A 263 34.83 -3.47 -8.14
C THR A 263 34.27 -4.89 -8.13
N LYS A 264 34.43 -5.62 -9.24
CA LYS A 264 34.16 -7.08 -9.29
C LYS A 264 35.01 -7.81 -8.25
N GLY A 265 34.39 -8.65 -7.40
CA GLY A 265 35.07 -9.32 -6.28
C GLY A 265 35.26 -8.46 -5.03
N GLY A 266 34.84 -7.19 -5.04
CA GLY A 266 34.85 -6.30 -3.87
C GLY A 266 33.71 -6.59 -2.87
N VAL A 267 33.65 -5.81 -1.79
CA VAL A 267 32.73 -6.00 -0.66
C VAL A 267 31.23 -5.88 -1.01
N HIS A 268 30.92 -5.32 -2.18
CA HIS A 268 29.55 -5.21 -2.69
C HIS A 268 29.13 -6.36 -3.61
N SER A 269 30.06 -7.24 -3.99
CA SER A 269 29.85 -8.29 -5.00
C SER A 269 29.46 -9.64 -4.41
N GLY A 270 28.83 -9.63 -3.24
CA GLY A 270 28.34 -10.82 -2.57
C GLY A 270 26.88 -11.11 -2.88
N HIS A 271 26.35 -12.11 -2.18
CA HIS A 271 24.93 -12.45 -2.21
C HIS A 271 24.10 -11.33 -1.58
N VAL A 272 23.03 -10.91 -2.24
CA VAL A 272 22.07 -9.92 -1.72
C VAL A 272 20.78 -10.64 -1.39
N GLN A 273 20.24 -10.42 -0.19
CA GLN A 273 19.02 -11.11 0.24
C GLN A 273 17.89 -10.90 -0.77
N THR A 274 17.35 -12.01 -1.28
CA THR A 274 16.35 -12.04 -2.37
C THR A 274 14.90 -12.02 -1.88
N GLY A 275 14.66 -12.31 -0.60
CA GLY A 275 13.33 -12.26 0.01
C GLY A 275 13.33 -12.77 1.46
N LEU A 276 12.14 -12.93 2.02
CA LEU A 276 11.96 -13.39 3.41
C LEU A 276 12.48 -14.81 3.64
N GLN A 277 12.18 -15.70 2.70
CA GLN A 277 12.50 -17.12 2.76
C GLN A 277 13.75 -17.48 1.95
N ASP A 278 14.69 -16.54 1.82
CA ASP A 278 15.91 -16.74 1.06
C ASP A 278 16.70 -17.97 1.58
N PRO A 279 16.82 -19.05 0.78
CA PRO A 279 17.52 -20.27 1.21
C PRO A 279 19.01 -20.06 1.47
N PHE A 280 19.62 -19.05 0.85
CA PHE A 280 20.99 -18.67 1.18
C PHE A 280 21.01 -18.12 2.60
N CYS A 281 20.14 -17.19 2.95
CA CYS A 281 20.16 -16.52 4.26
C CYS A 281 19.76 -17.43 5.43
N ILE A 282 18.88 -18.41 5.18
CA ILE A 282 18.35 -19.32 6.21
C ILE A 282 19.37 -20.40 6.58
N VAL A 283 19.53 -20.65 7.89
CA VAL A 283 20.38 -21.71 8.44
C VAL A 283 19.55 -22.72 9.23
N LYS A 284 19.83 -24.02 9.07
CA LYS A 284 18.98 -25.13 9.58
C LYS A 284 18.71 -25.10 11.09
N ASN A 285 19.60 -24.53 11.90
CA ASN A 285 19.57 -24.60 13.37
C ASN A 285 19.78 -23.24 14.05
N GLY A 286 19.48 -22.09 13.42
CA GLY A 286 19.85 -20.84 14.06
C GLY A 286 19.37 -19.53 13.43
N LYS A 287 19.95 -18.48 13.98
CA LYS A 287 19.86 -17.07 13.57
C LYS A 287 20.33 -16.92 12.12
N GLY A 288 19.52 -16.28 11.27
CA GLY A 288 19.85 -16.04 9.86
C GLY A 288 21.24 -15.43 9.66
N LYS A 289 21.89 -15.74 8.53
CA LYS A 289 23.27 -15.31 8.27
C LYS A 289 23.40 -14.08 7.38
N CYS A 290 22.32 -13.60 6.76
CA CYS A 290 22.38 -12.38 5.95
C CYS A 290 22.45 -11.14 6.84
N GLN A 291 23.15 -10.12 6.33
CA GLN A 291 23.50 -8.90 7.05
C GLN A 291 23.26 -7.65 6.21
N ASP A 292 22.49 -7.75 5.11
CA ASP A 292 22.04 -6.60 4.33
C ASP A 292 21.50 -5.51 5.26
N GLY A 293 22.03 -4.30 5.17
CA GLY A 293 21.62 -3.17 6.00
C GLY A 293 22.11 -3.20 7.45
N TYR A 294 23.03 -4.11 7.82
CA TYR A 294 23.69 -4.06 9.11
C TYR A 294 24.71 -2.92 9.17
N THR A 295 24.59 -2.04 10.17
CA THR A 295 25.61 -1.03 10.48
C THR A 295 26.71 -1.66 11.33
N ALA A 296 27.85 -1.97 10.71
CA ALA A 296 28.94 -2.69 11.34
C ALA A 296 30.08 -1.74 11.75
N GLU A 297 30.59 -1.90 12.97
CA GLU A 297 31.87 -1.32 13.34
C GLU A 297 33.01 -2.07 12.65
N VAL A 298 33.91 -1.33 12.01
CA VAL A 298 34.99 -1.88 11.18
C VAL A 298 36.28 -1.09 11.39
N ALA A 299 37.42 -1.76 11.23
CA ALA A 299 38.75 -1.15 11.37
C ALA A 299 39.48 -0.95 10.03
N GLY A 300 38.88 -1.36 8.92
CA GLY A 300 39.48 -1.30 7.59
C GLY A 300 39.33 0.06 6.89
N PRO A 301 39.87 0.19 5.67
CA PRO A 301 39.75 1.41 4.86
C PRO A 301 38.31 1.78 4.49
N GLU A 302 37.38 0.83 4.59
CA GLU A 302 35.93 1.01 4.41
C GLU A 302 35.22 1.64 5.63
N ALA A 303 35.96 1.95 6.69
CA ALA A 303 35.42 2.59 7.88
C ALA A 303 35.14 4.09 7.64
N VAL A 304 33.94 4.54 8.00
CA VAL A 304 33.62 5.96 8.09
C VAL A 304 33.54 6.36 9.56
N ARG A 305 34.22 7.44 9.92
CA ARG A 305 34.15 8.00 11.26
C ARG A 305 32.83 8.77 11.45
N VAL A 306 31.94 8.22 12.27
CA VAL A 306 30.58 8.73 12.51
C VAL A 306 30.42 9.12 13.98
N LEU A 307 29.70 10.22 14.26
CA LEU A 307 29.31 10.58 15.61
C LEU A 307 28.05 9.79 15.98
N VAL A 308 28.10 8.96 17.01
CA VAL A 308 27.04 8.01 17.35
C VAL A 308 26.47 8.35 18.72
N ALA A 309 25.15 8.45 18.83
CA ALA A 309 24.49 8.42 20.12
C ALA A 309 24.57 7.01 20.68
N THR A 310 25.10 6.83 21.89
CA THR A 310 25.22 5.50 22.51
C THR A 310 24.08 5.20 23.46
N LYS A 311 23.55 6.23 24.11
CA LYS A 311 22.53 6.10 25.15
C LYS A 311 21.80 7.41 25.44
N ALA A 312 20.51 7.34 25.76
CA ALA A 312 19.74 8.45 26.29
C ALA A 312 20.13 8.76 27.74
N LYS A 313 20.40 10.05 28.01
CA LYS A 313 20.81 10.52 29.32
C LYS A 313 19.67 10.41 30.34
N PRO A 314 19.98 10.03 31.59
CA PRO A 314 19.01 10.07 32.67
C PRO A 314 18.56 11.52 32.92
N ASN A 315 17.35 11.69 33.43
CA ASN A 315 16.88 12.99 33.86
C ASN A 315 17.80 13.55 34.96
N ARG A 316 18.16 14.84 34.85
CA ARG A 316 18.98 15.52 35.87
C ARG A 316 18.30 15.50 37.24
N ASN A 317 16.98 15.58 37.27
CA ASN A 317 16.19 15.36 38.48
C ASN A 317 15.89 13.86 38.66
N LYS A 318 16.62 13.22 39.58
CA LYS A 318 16.46 11.79 39.91
C LYS A 318 15.11 11.44 40.53
N GLU A 319 14.38 12.41 41.06
CA GLU A 319 13.06 12.23 41.65
C GLU A 319 11.92 12.37 40.63
N SER A 320 12.22 12.81 39.40
CA SER A 320 11.21 12.96 38.36
C SER A 320 10.66 11.59 37.92
N PRO A 321 9.32 11.44 37.76
CA PRO A 321 8.74 10.22 37.18
C PRO A 321 9.17 10.02 35.71
N LEU A 322 9.60 11.10 35.04
CA LEU A 322 10.18 11.08 33.70
C LEU A 322 11.68 10.82 33.80
N ASN A 323 12.10 9.55 33.74
CA ASN A 323 13.48 9.14 34.05
C ASN A 323 14.53 9.45 32.96
N ARG A 324 14.15 10.09 31.84
CA ARG A 324 15.05 10.58 30.79
C ARG A 324 14.94 12.08 30.63
N GLU A 325 16.07 12.74 30.39
CA GLU A 325 16.12 14.19 30.20
C GLU A 325 15.26 14.62 29.01
N TYR A 326 15.24 13.80 27.95
CA TYR A 326 14.51 14.11 26.73
C TYR A 326 13.00 14.18 26.91
N TYR A 327 12.40 13.32 27.74
CA TYR A 327 10.94 13.28 27.94
C TYR A 327 10.37 14.65 28.31
N ARG A 328 11.02 15.34 29.24
CA ARG A 328 10.60 16.67 29.65
C ARG A 328 10.73 17.67 28.52
N SER A 329 11.88 17.68 27.84
CA SER A 329 12.10 18.59 26.70
C SER A 329 11.08 18.37 25.59
N PHE A 330 10.68 17.12 25.33
CA PHE A 330 9.68 16.78 24.33
C PHE A 330 8.29 17.33 24.70
N LEU A 331 7.83 17.08 25.93
CA LEU A 331 6.55 17.59 26.42
C LEU A 331 6.52 19.11 26.49
N ASP A 332 7.59 19.73 26.98
CA ASP A 332 7.72 21.19 27.05
C ASP A 332 7.67 21.82 25.64
N ALA A 333 8.29 21.18 24.65
CA ALA A 333 8.27 21.65 23.26
C ALA A 333 6.86 21.59 22.64
N LEU A 334 6.16 20.47 22.81
CA LEU A 334 4.80 20.31 22.29
C LEU A 334 3.80 21.24 22.97
N ASN A 335 3.98 21.54 24.26
CA ASN A 335 3.05 22.34 25.04
C ASN A 335 3.36 23.85 25.03
N HIS A 336 4.32 24.31 24.23
CA HIS A 336 4.78 25.69 24.28
C HIS A 336 3.76 26.66 23.65
N PRO A 337 3.10 27.56 24.42
CA PRO A 337 1.96 28.32 23.91
C PRO A 337 2.27 29.25 22.74
N GLN A 338 3.51 29.73 22.61
CA GLN A 338 3.93 30.60 21.50
C GLN A 338 4.05 29.86 20.16
N HIS A 339 3.98 28.53 20.16
CA HIS A 339 4.11 27.69 18.97
C HIS A 339 2.87 26.84 18.69
N THR A 340 1.77 27.12 19.38
CA THR A 340 0.49 26.42 19.20
C THR A 340 -0.02 26.54 17.78
N GLY A 341 -0.61 25.46 17.26
CA GLY A 341 -1.32 25.45 15.99
C GLY A 341 -2.46 26.48 15.95
N ARG A 342 -2.81 26.91 14.74
CA ARG A 342 -3.86 27.92 14.46
C ARG A 342 -5.26 27.43 14.77
N PHE A 343 -5.53 26.15 14.59
CA PHE A 343 -6.87 25.57 14.75
C PHE A 343 -6.80 24.09 15.08
N ASN A 344 -7.92 23.53 15.55
CA ASN A 344 -8.07 22.11 15.81
C ASN A 344 -8.84 21.44 14.67
N PHE A 345 -8.24 20.43 14.02
CA PHE A 345 -8.89 19.67 12.94
C PHE A 345 -10.22 19.03 13.35
N THR A 346 -10.34 18.58 14.61
CA THR A 346 -11.57 17.97 15.12
C THR A 346 -12.76 18.94 15.15
N THR A 347 -12.50 20.25 15.03
CA THR A 347 -13.53 21.30 15.08
C THR A 347 -13.92 21.83 13.70
N GLN A 348 -13.29 21.39 12.60
CA GLN A 348 -13.66 21.82 11.25
C GLN A 348 -15.10 21.42 10.86
N PHE A 349 -15.62 20.33 11.44
CA PHE A 349 -16.96 19.79 11.12
C PHE A 349 -17.80 19.56 12.38
N PRO A 350 -18.21 20.64 13.10
CA PRO A 350 -18.88 20.51 14.39
C PRO A 350 -20.28 19.87 14.30
N TYR A 351 -20.83 19.74 13.09
CA TYR A 351 -22.16 19.21 12.81
C TYR A 351 -22.14 18.00 11.86
N TYR A 352 -21.08 17.20 11.91
CA TYR A 352 -21.02 15.94 11.17
C TYR A 352 -22.23 15.06 11.54
N LYS A 353 -23.04 14.66 10.54
CA LYS A 353 -24.19 13.76 10.74
C LYS A 353 -23.95 12.44 10.02
N GLU A 354 -24.04 11.35 10.78
CA GLU A 354 -23.96 9.97 10.26
C GLU A 354 -25.30 9.55 9.62
N VAL A 355 -25.64 10.16 8.49
CA VAL A 355 -26.84 9.81 7.71
C VAL A 355 -26.47 8.78 6.65
N LEU A 356 -27.23 7.69 6.56
CA LEU A 356 -27.11 6.71 5.47
C LEU A 356 -28.23 6.90 4.46
N PHE A 357 -27.90 6.84 3.17
CA PHE A 357 -28.85 6.88 2.07
C PHE A 357 -29.06 5.47 1.53
N ARG A 358 -30.16 4.83 1.94
CA ARG A 358 -30.55 3.50 1.46
C ARG A 358 -31.86 3.61 0.66
N PRO A 359 -31.94 3.02 -0.53
CA PRO A 359 -33.16 3.02 -1.31
C PRO A 359 -34.20 2.07 -0.69
N ASP A 360 -35.47 2.46 -0.73
CA ASP A 360 -36.60 1.55 -0.49
C ASP A 360 -37.16 1.08 -1.83
N PHE A 361 -36.93 -0.19 -2.16
CA PHE A 361 -37.41 -0.80 -3.38
C PHE A 361 -38.87 -1.30 -3.28
N GLY A 362 -39.49 -1.27 -2.09
CA GLY A 362 -40.86 -1.72 -1.87
C GLY A 362 -41.13 -3.12 -2.41
N SER A 363 -42.21 -3.27 -3.20
CA SER A 363 -42.58 -4.53 -3.86
C SER A 363 -42.00 -4.67 -5.29
N ASN A 364 -41.04 -3.83 -5.68
CA ASN A 364 -40.49 -3.89 -7.02
C ASN A 364 -39.72 -5.19 -7.24
N LYS A 365 -39.92 -5.78 -8.42
CA LYS A 365 -39.18 -6.99 -8.80
C LYS A 365 -37.74 -6.60 -9.13
N LEU A 366 -36.82 -7.04 -8.29
CA LEU A 366 -35.39 -6.83 -8.50
C LEU A 366 -34.88 -7.68 -9.67
N GLY A 367 -33.91 -7.13 -10.39
CA GLY A 367 -33.26 -7.75 -11.52
C GLY A 367 -32.31 -8.88 -11.13
N LYS A 368 -31.43 -9.26 -12.07
CA LYS A 368 -30.46 -10.34 -11.82
C LYS A 368 -29.47 -9.92 -10.72
N PRO A 369 -29.23 -10.75 -9.68
CA PRO A 369 -28.21 -10.46 -8.68
C PRO A 369 -26.81 -10.40 -9.30
N LEU A 370 -26.12 -9.27 -9.12
CA LEU A 370 -24.77 -9.02 -9.61
C LEU A 370 -23.82 -8.76 -8.45
N VAL A 371 -22.67 -9.42 -8.48
CA VAL A 371 -21.49 -9.03 -7.69
C VAL A 371 -20.45 -8.47 -8.66
N PHE A 372 -19.93 -7.29 -8.35
CA PHE A 372 -18.88 -6.65 -9.15
C PHE A 372 -17.54 -6.79 -8.44
N ASP A 373 -16.60 -7.47 -9.10
CA ASP A 373 -15.22 -7.70 -8.64
C ASP A 373 -14.27 -6.81 -9.43
N MET A 374 -13.63 -5.85 -8.78
CA MET A 374 -12.89 -4.76 -9.44
C MET A 374 -11.59 -4.46 -8.71
N ASP A 375 -10.58 -3.93 -9.41
CA ASP A 375 -9.32 -3.47 -8.81
C ASP A 375 -9.21 -1.95 -8.71
N MET A 376 -10.36 -1.26 -8.78
CA MET A 376 -10.53 0.18 -8.53
C MET A 376 -9.69 1.08 -9.45
N SER A 377 -9.43 0.66 -10.68
CA SER A 377 -8.89 1.59 -11.69
C SER A 377 -9.94 2.66 -12.08
N ALA A 378 -9.52 3.72 -12.78
CA ALA A 378 -10.45 4.67 -13.38
C ALA A 378 -11.50 4.00 -14.27
N GLY A 379 -11.12 2.93 -14.98
CA GLY A 379 -12.04 2.16 -15.82
C GLY A 379 -13.14 1.47 -15.01
N ASP A 380 -12.76 0.83 -13.90
CA ASP A 380 -13.72 0.21 -12.98
C ASP A 380 -14.67 1.22 -12.36
N PHE A 381 -14.15 2.39 -12.04
CA PHE A 381 -14.92 3.47 -11.46
C PHE A 381 -16.03 3.95 -12.41
N LEU A 382 -15.70 4.11 -13.69
CA LEU A 382 -16.70 4.40 -14.73
C LEU A 382 -17.68 3.23 -14.95
N ALA A 383 -17.20 2.00 -14.90
CA ALA A 383 -18.06 0.81 -14.98
C ALA A 383 -19.05 0.77 -13.81
N LEU A 384 -18.61 1.09 -12.59
CA LEU A 384 -19.46 1.17 -11.40
C LEU A 384 -20.52 2.25 -11.53
N PHE A 385 -20.17 3.46 -11.98
CA PHE A 385 -21.15 4.50 -12.28
C PHE A 385 -22.22 4.00 -13.27
N TYR A 386 -21.78 3.37 -14.36
CA TYR A 386 -22.70 2.82 -15.33
C TYR A 386 -23.63 1.75 -14.71
N LEU A 387 -23.09 0.82 -13.90
CA LEU A 387 -23.88 -0.19 -13.20
C LEU A 387 -24.88 0.41 -12.21
N LEU A 388 -24.50 1.45 -11.47
CA LEU A 388 -25.40 2.18 -10.55
C LEU A 388 -26.49 2.93 -11.30
N LYS A 389 -26.28 3.26 -12.59
CA LYS A 389 -27.32 3.86 -13.45
C LYS A 389 -28.24 2.83 -14.11
N VAL A 390 -27.85 1.56 -14.19
CA VAL A 390 -28.69 0.50 -14.75
C VAL A 390 -29.92 0.30 -13.85
N PRO A 391 -31.16 0.28 -14.41
CA PRO A 391 -32.38 0.05 -13.65
C PRO A 391 -32.28 -1.19 -12.76
N VAL A 392 -32.66 -1.05 -11.49
CA VAL A 392 -32.56 -2.12 -10.49
C VAL A 392 -33.40 -3.34 -10.83
N GLU A 393 -34.41 -3.18 -11.67
CA GLU A 393 -35.27 -4.23 -12.24
C GLU A 393 -34.55 -5.06 -13.31
N VAL A 394 -33.48 -4.53 -13.90
CA VAL A 394 -32.64 -5.23 -14.89
C VAL A 394 -31.48 -5.93 -14.18
N ILE A 395 -30.71 -5.18 -13.40
CA ILE A 395 -29.58 -5.66 -12.60
C ILE A 395 -29.73 -5.17 -11.17
N ASN A 396 -29.62 -6.11 -10.23
CA ASN A 396 -29.53 -5.79 -8.81
C ASN A 396 -28.07 -5.95 -8.37
N LEU A 397 -27.32 -4.85 -8.34
CA LEU A 397 -25.97 -4.83 -7.80
C LEU A 397 -26.04 -5.10 -6.28
N LYS A 398 -25.66 -6.32 -5.89
CA LYS A 398 -25.77 -6.85 -4.52
C LYS A 398 -24.54 -6.56 -3.67
N ALA A 399 -23.36 -6.56 -4.28
CA ALA A 399 -22.11 -6.28 -3.58
C ALA A 399 -21.03 -5.85 -4.55
N ILE A 400 -20.02 -5.18 -3.99
CA ILE A 400 -18.75 -4.90 -4.64
C ILE A 400 -17.67 -5.65 -3.85
N ILE A 401 -16.78 -6.34 -4.54
CA ILE A 401 -15.57 -6.90 -3.94
C ILE A 401 -14.36 -6.31 -4.66
N VAL A 402 -13.34 -5.95 -3.88
CA VAL A 402 -12.16 -5.23 -4.37
C VAL A 402 -10.97 -6.18 -4.43
N SER A 403 -10.22 -6.18 -5.52
CA SER A 403 -8.97 -6.93 -5.69
C SER A 403 -7.77 -5.99 -5.54
N PRO A 404 -7.12 -5.92 -4.36
CA PRO A 404 -5.97 -5.02 -4.13
C PRO A 404 -4.67 -5.50 -4.80
N THR A 405 -4.72 -6.62 -5.51
CA THR A 405 -3.64 -7.14 -6.35
C THR A 405 -3.56 -6.44 -7.71
N GLY A 406 -4.55 -5.60 -8.05
CA GLY A 406 -4.57 -4.78 -9.25
C GLY A 406 -4.02 -3.37 -9.06
N TRP A 407 -4.45 -2.44 -9.91
CA TRP A 407 -3.79 -1.12 -10.07
C TRP A 407 -3.90 -0.18 -8.87
N ALA A 408 -5.02 -0.21 -8.15
CA ALA A 408 -5.28 0.74 -7.08
C ALA A 408 -4.81 0.23 -5.72
N ASN A 409 -4.50 1.17 -4.81
CA ASN A 409 -4.17 0.83 -3.44
C ASN A 409 -5.45 0.38 -2.70
N ALA A 410 -5.38 -0.63 -1.83
CA ALA A 410 -6.47 -0.95 -0.90
C ALA A 410 -7.00 0.31 -0.17
N ALA A 411 -6.10 1.27 0.08
CA ALA A 411 -6.37 2.53 0.75
C ALA A 411 -7.48 3.38 0.12
N THR A 412 -7.75 3.21 -1.17
CA THR A 412 -8.80 3.96 -1.88
C THR A 412 -10.18 3.33 -1.81
N ILE A 413 -10.38 2.24 -1.06
CA ILE A 413 -11.71 1.64 -0.86
C ILE A 413 -12.73 2.63 -0.28
N ASP A 414 -12.25 3.60 0.51
CA ASP A 414 -13.05 4.71 1.04
C ASP A 414 -13.75 5.50 -0.06
N ILE A 415 -13.15 5.62 -1.23
CA ILE A 415 -13.73 6.31 -2.40
C ILE A 415 -14.96 5.56 -2.93
N LEU A 416 -14.98 4.23 -2.82
CA LEU A 416 -16.16 3.45 -3.18
C LEU A 416 -17.32 3.71 -2.24
N TYR A 417 -17.06 3.81 -0.93
CA TYR A 417 -18.11 4.16 0.02
C TYR A 417 -18.69 5.55 -0.24
N ASP A 418 -17.85 6.51 -0.57
CA ASP A 418 -18.26 7.86 -0.96
C ASP A 418 -19.09 7.91 -2.23
N LEU A 419 -18.66 7.19 -3.26
CA LEU A 419 -19.42 7.07 -4.50
C LEU A 419 -20.79 6.44 -4.23
N LEU A 420 -20.85 5.36 -3.46
CA LEU A 420 -22.11 4.72 -3.10
C LEU A 420 -23.01 5.67 -2.30
N HIS A 421 -22.43 6.41 -1.36
CA HIS A 421 -23.14 7.40 -0.55
C HIS A 421 -23.70 8.54 -1.42
N MET A 422 -22.88 9.06 -2.34
CA MET A 422 -23.26 10.04 -3.35
C MET A 422 -24.43 9.54 -4.20
N MET A 423 -24.40 8.28 -4.61
CA MET A 423 -25.42 7.64 -5.43
C MET A 423 -26.63 7.14 -4.64
N GLY A 424 -26.66 7.33 -3.32
CA GLY A 424 -27.76 6.90 -2.46
C GLY A 424 -27.89 5.39 -2.34
N ARG A 425 -26.77 4.68 -2.40
CA ARG A 425 -26.65 3.21 -2.41
C ARG A 425 -25.83 2.67 -1.24
N ASP A 426 -26.04 3.22 -0.05
CA ASP A 426 -25.41 2.73 1.19
C ASP A 426 -25.90 1.31 1.60
N ASP A 427 -26.84 0.73 0.86
CA ASP A 427 -27.28 -0.66 0.97
C ASP A 427 -26.26 -1.67 0.41
N ILE A 428 -25.35 -1.25 -0.48
CA ILE A 428 -24.40 -2.16 -1.13
C ILE A 428 -23.19 -2.41 -0.22
N PRO A 429 -22.95 -3.64 0.28
CA PRO A 429 -21.72 -3.99 0.98
C PRO A 429 -20.51 -3.98 0.04
N VAL A 430 -19.36 -3.55 0.58
CA VAL A 430 -18.08 -3.56 -0.11
C VAL A 430 -17.12 -4.44 0.68
N GLY A 431 -16.51 -5.43 0.03
CA GLY A 431 -15.59 -6.39 0.64
C GLY A 431 -14.18 -6.25 0.07
N LEU A 432 -13.17 -6.23 0.95
CA LEU A 432 -11.77 -6.16 0.55
C LEU A 432 -11.18 -7.57 0.36
N GLY A 433 -10.59 -7.79 -0.80
CA GLY A 433 -9.86 -9.00 -1.16
C GLY A 433 -8.49 -9.10 -0.52
N ASP A 434 -7.81 -10.21 -0.77
CA ASP A 434 -6.42 -10.38 -0.32
C ASP A 434 -5.47 -9.49 -1.11
N VAL A 435 -4.45 -8.98 -0.42
CA VAL A 435 -3.44 -8.07 -0.99
C VAL A 435 -2.28 -8.77 -1.68
N PHE A 436 -2.27 -10.11 -1.66
CA PHE A 436 -1.29 -10.92 -2.35
C PHE A 436 -1.98 -11.83 -3.36
N ALA A 437 -1.34 -12.01 -4.52
CA ALA A 437 -1.72 -13.03 -5.47
C ALA A 437 -1.65 -14.42 -4.81
N MET A 438 -2.39 -15.39 -5.34
CA MET A 438 -2.39 -16.74 -4.81
C MET A 438 -0.97 -17.31 -4.67
N HIS A 439 -0.67 -17.86 -3.49
CA HIS A 439 0.63 -18.43 -3.13
C HIS A 439 1.80 -17.43 -3.07
N GLN A 440 1.54 -16.11 -2.96
CA GLN A 440 2.59 -15.12 -2.70
C GLN A 440 2.67 -14.64 -1.25
N SER A 441 1.63 -14.86 -0.44
CA SER A 441 1.70 -14.62 1.01
C SER A 441 2.73 -15.56 1.66
N ASP A 442 3.52 -15.06 2.60
CA ASP A 442 4.47 -15.88 3.35
C ASP A 442 3.73 -16.94 4.18
N PRO A 443 4.13 -18.22 4.12
CA PRO A 443 3.45 -19.30 4.83
C PRO A 443 3.50 -19.18 6.36
N ASN A 444 4.52 -18.50 6.91
CA ASN A 444 4.69 -18.32 8.35
C ASN A 444 4.04 -17.01 8.84
N ASN A 445 3.87 -16.03 7.97
CA ASN A 445 3.22 -14.76 8.28
C ASN A 445 2.46 -14.19 7.07
N SER A 446 1.15 -14.44 6.99
CA SER A 446 0.32 -14.02 5.85
C SER A 446 0.20 -12.49 5.68
N ALA A 447 0.66 -11.69 6.63
CA ALA A 447 0.70 -10.24 6.50
C ALA A 447 1.84 -9.76 5.59
N VAL A 448 2.85 -10.59 5.31
CA VAL A 448 3.94 -10.31 4.36
C VAL A 448 3.88 -11.29 3.19
N GLY A 449 4.59 -10.98 2.12
CA GLY A 449 4.59 -11.80 0.92
C GLY A 449 5.46 -11.26 -0.20
N ASP A 450 5.60 -12.07 -1.25
CA ASP A 450 6.25 -11.71 -2.50
C ASP A 450 5.37 -10.75 -3.31
N CYS A 451 5.99 -10.00 -4.23
CA CYS A 451 5.36 -9.13 -5.21
C CYS A 451 5.70 -9.54 -6.64
N LYS A 452 6.11 -10.79 -6.88
CA LYS A 452 6.57 -11.29 -8.19
C LYS A 452 5.73 -10.79 -9.38
N TYR A 453 4.40 -10.72 -9.25
CA TYR A 453 3.54 -10.17 -10.31
C TYR A 453 3.16 -8.71 -10.08
N ALA A 454 2.88 -8.31 -8.83
CA ALA A 454 2.52 -6.93 -8.49
C ALA A 454 3.63 -5.90 -8.82
N LYS A 455 4.90 -6.32 -8.88
CA LYS A 455 6.04 -5.48 -9.31
C LYS A 455 5.89 -4.92 -10.74
N ALA A 456 4.99 -5.50 -11.55
CA ALA A 456 4.69 -5.02 -12.88
C ALA A 456 3.83 -3.75 -12.88
N ILE A 457 3.22 -3.38 -11.74
CA ILE A 457 2.47 -2.14 -11.62
C ILE A 457 3.47 -0.99 -11.37
N PRO A 458 3.51 0.03 -12.25
CA PRO A 458 4.41 1.16 -12.08
C PRO A 458 3.96 2.06 -10.93
N TYR A 459 4.91 2.49 -10.10
CA TYR A 459 4.64 3.45 -9.02
C TYR A 459 4.53 4.91 -9.49
N GLY A 460 5.07 5.35 -10.64
CA GLY A 460 5.05 6.79 -10.98
C GLY A 460 5.85 7.69 -10.00
N SER A 461 5.80 9.01 -10.20
CA SER A 461 6.56 10.03 -9.44
C SER A 461 5.96 10.27 -8.06
N GLY A 462 4.65 10.16 -7.94
CA GLY A 462 3.88 10.33 -6.71
C GLY A 462 3.64 9.02 -5.97
N GLY A 463 4.14 7.89 -6.48
CA GLY A 463 3.85 6.56 -5.94
C GLY A 463 2.49 6.06 -6.37
N LEU A 464 1.91 5.15 -5.59
CA LEU A 464 0.60 4.61 -5.96
C LEU A 464 -0.44 5.70 -6.18
N ILE A 465 -0.29 6.96 -5.74
CA ILE A 465 -1.13 8.09 -6.21
C ILE A 465 -1.18 8.24 -7.73
N ASP A 466 -0.04 8.12 -8.42
CA ASP A 466 0.03 8.37 -9.86
C ASP A 466 -0.60 7.23 -10.64
N SER A 467 -0.51 5.99 -10.13
CA SER A 467 -1.21 4.82 -10.68
C SER A 467 -2.67 4.74 -10.21
N ASP A 468 -2.94 5.16 -8.98
CA ASP A 468 -4.25 5.22 -8.34
C ASP A 468 -4.93 6.54 -8.68
N THR A 469 -5.42 6.57 -9.91
CA THR A 469 -6.19 7.68 -10.47
C THR A 469 -7.42 8.09 -9.64
N LEU A 470 -7.89 7.25 -8.71
CA LEU A 470 -9.03 7.59 -7.87
C LEU A 470 -8.63 8.43 -6.67
N TYR A 471 -7.39 8.30 -6.16
CA TYR A 471 -6.96 8.94 -4.92
C TYR A 471 -7.32 10.44 -4.83
N GLY A 472 -7.12 11.20 -5.91
CA GLY A 472 -7.45 12.63 -5.96
C GLY A 472 -8.94 12.94 -5.78
N LEU A 473 -9.84 12.06 -6.21
CA LEU A 473 -11.29 12.26 -6.18
C LEU A 473 -11.88 12.22 -4.77
N ALA A 474 -11.17 11.62 -3.80
CA ALA A 474 -11.62 11.55 -2.41
C ALA A 474 -11.90 12.93 -1.78
N ARG A 475 -11.31 14.00 -2.33
CA ARG A 475 -11.50 15.38 -1.88
C ARG A 475 -12.83 15.99 -2.31
N ASP A 476 -13.36 15.55 -3.44
CA ASP A 476 -14.53 16.15 -4.07
C ASP A 476 -15.84 15.41 -3.74
N PHE A 477 -15.73 14.12 -3.39
CA PHE A 477 -16.88 13.29 -3.05
C PHE A 477 -17.45 13.55 -1.65
N PRO A 478 -18.77 13.38 -1.47
CA PRO A 478 -19.38 13.45 -0.14
C PRO A 478 -18.89 12.29 0.72
N ARG A 479 -18.45 12.58 1.94
CA ARG A 479 -17.90 11.61 2.88
C ARG A 479 -19.01 10.69 3.40
N SER A 480 -18.92 9.40 3.08
CA SER A 480 -19.80 8.38 3.62
C SER A 480 -19.49 8.15 5.11
N PRO A 481 -20.50 8.02 5.98
CA PRO A 481 -20.28 7.60 7.37
C PRO A 481 -19.93 6.11 7.49
N ARG A 482 -19.93 5.38 6.37
CA ARG A 482 -19.39 4.02 6.28
C ARG A 482 -17.88 4.01 6.15
N ARG A 483 -17.28 5.11 5.68
CA ARG A 483 -15.86 5.37 5.96
C ARG A 483 -15.75 5.46 7.47
N TYR A 484 -14.74 4.84 8.05
CA TYR A 484 -14.48 4.94 9.48
C TYR A 484 -15.60 4.40 10.39
N THR A 485 -16.04 3.16 10.22
CA THR A 485 -16.89 2.52 11.25
C THR A 485 -16.07 2.10 12.47
N GLN A 486 -16.13 2.92 13.52
CA GLN A 486 -15.75 2.56 14.88
C GLN A 486 -16.70 1.46 15.39
N ASP A 487 -16.31 0.19 15.35
CA ASP A 487 -17.15 -0.86 15.91
C ASP A 487 -17.02 -0.84 17.45
N ASN A 488 -18.04 -0.28 18.09
CA ASN A 488 -18.21 -0.27 19.55
C ASN A 488 -18.84 -1.58 20.07
N SER A 489 -19.13 -2.57 19.22
CA SER A 489 -19.85 -3.80 19.59
C SER A 489 -18.97 -4.94 20.13
N THR A 490 -17.65 -4.75 20.22
CA THR A 490 -16.78 -5.77 20.82
C THR A 490 -17.03 -5.88 22.33
N LYS A 491 -17.04 -7.12 22.85
CA LYS A 491 -17.31 -7.46 24.25
C LYS A 491 -16.40 -6.76 25.29
N ASP A 492 -15.33 -6.11 24.84
CA ASP A 492 -14.26 -5.58 25.69
C ASP A 492 -14.14 -4.04 25.66
N GLY A 493 -15.12 -3.33 25.07
CA GLY A 493 -15.24 -1.87 25.18
C GLY A 493 -14.16 -1.05 24.47
N ALA A 494 -13.31 -1.67 23.64
CA ALA A 494 -12.35 -0.96 22.80
C ALA A 494 -12.86 -0.87 21.35
N PRO A 495 -12.89 0.33 20.76
CA PRO A 495 -13.30 0.52 19.38
C PRO A 495 -12.37 -0.25 18.42
N GLN A 496 -12.93 -1.03 17.50
CA GLN A 496 -12.18 -1.69 16.42
C GLN A 496 -12.77 -1.27 15.07
N LEU A 497 -11.96 -0.63 14.23
CA LEU A 497 -12.30 -0.41 12.83
C LEU A 497 -11.92 -1.66 12.03
N LYS A 498 -12.88 -2.26 11.32
CA LYS A 498 -12.62 -3.41 10.45
C LYS A 498 -13.30 -3.20 9.10
N GLN A 499 -12.49 -3.17 8.04
CA GLN A 499 -12.95 -3.30 6.67
C GLN A 499 -13.51 -4.72 6.45
N PRO A 500 -14.78 -4.88 6.01
CA PRO A 500 -15.32 -6.20 5.69
C PRO A 500 -14.49 -6.90 4.61
N LEU A 501 -14.23 -8.20 4.79
CA LEU A 501 -13.47 -8.99 3.82
C LEU A 501 -14.36 -9.50 2.68
N ALA A 502 -13.79 -9.69 1.48
CA ALA A 502 -14.51 -10.18 0.30
C ALA A 502 -15.28 -11.48 0.56
N LEU A 503 -14.68 -12.43 1.29
CA LEU A 503 -15.33 -13.69 1.66
C LEU A 503 -16.46 -13.50 2.69
N GLU A 504 -16.36 -12.52 3.59
CA GLU A 504 -17.42 -12.19 4.56
C GLU A 504 -18.63 -11.59 3.83
N VAL A 505 -18.38 -10.66 2.92
CA VAL A 505 -19.41 -10.06 2.05
C VAL A 505 -20.05 -11.14 1.17
N TRP A 506 -19.26 -12.00 0.53
CA TRP A 506 -19.79 -13.11 -0.26
C TRP A 506 -20.75 -14.00 0.54
N LYS A 507 -20.37 -14.40 1.76
CA LYS A 507 -21.22 -15.21 2.65
C LYS A 507 -22.53 -14.50 2.98
N SER A 508 -22.47 -13.22 3.33
CA SER A 508 -23.66 -12.42 3.62
C SER A 508 -24.62 -12.34 2.43
N ILE A 509 -24.09 -12.23 1.20
CA ILE A 509 -24.92 -12.24 -0.02
C ILE A 509 -25.58 -13.61 -0.22
N VAL A 510 -24.85 -14.70 -0.03
CA VAL A 510 -25.40 -16.06 -0.18
C VAL A 510 -26.50 -16.34 0.85
N GLU A 511 -26.32 -15.90 2.09
CA GLU A 511 -27.31 -16.06 3.18
C GLU A 511 -28.60 -15.28 2.94
N THR A 512 -28.52 -14.15 2.23
CA THR A 512 -29.65 -13.26 1.92
C THR A 512 -30.24 -13.47 0.53
N LEU A 513 -29.78 -14.50 -0.19
CA LEU A 513 -30.23 -14.80 -1.54
C LEU A 513 -31.58 -15.53 -1.50
N ASP A 514 -32.52 -15.12 -2.35
CA ASP A 514 -33.81 -15.80 -2.46
C ASP A 514 -33.61 -17.28 -2.85
N PRO A 515 -34.42 -18.21 -2.32
CA PRO A 515 -34.32 -19.63 -2.66
C PRO A 515 -34.33 -19.88 -4.18
N GLY A 516 -33.30 -20.55 -4.68
CA GLY A 516 -33.16 -20.89 -6.11
C GLY A 516 -32.58 -19.77 -6.99
N SER A 517 -32.39 -18.56 -6.45
CA SER A 517 -31.66 -17.50 -7.13
C SER A 517 -30.17 -17.85 -7.26
N LYS A 518 -29.53 -17.25 -8.26
CA LYS A 518 -28.10 -17.40 -8.53
C LYS A 518 -27.48 -16.04 -8.80
N VAL A 519 -26.19 -15.93 -8.50
CA VAL A 519 -25.42 -14.70 -8.64
C VAL A 519 -24.67 -14.70 -9.98
N THR A 520 -24.69 -13.57 -10.68
CA THR A 520 -23.76 -13.29 -11.78
C THR A 520 -22.58 -12.50 -11.24
N ILE A 521 -21.37 -12.81 -11.70
CA ILE A 521 -20.16 -12.08 -11.31
C ILE A 521 -19.60 -11.36 -12.54
N LEU A 522 -19.30 -10.07 -12.41
CA LEU A 522 -18.51 -9.32 -13.39
C LEU A 522 -17.14 -9.04 -12.75
N THR A 523 -16.06 -9.48 -13.39
CA THR A 523 -14.68 -9.27 -12.91
C THR A 523 -13.94 -8.36 -13.87
N ASN A 524 -13.49 -7.20 -13.39
CA ASN A 524 -12.70 -6.24 -14.15
C ASN A 524 -11.25 -6.11 -13.67
N GLY A 525 -10.90 -6.73 -12.54
CA GLY A 525 -9.53 -6.83 -12.05
C GLY A 525 -8.99 -8.28 -12.06
N PRO A 526 -7.86 -8.53 -11.37
CA PRO A 526 -7.32 -9.88 -11.20
C PRO A 526 -8.32 -10.84 -10.55
N LEU A 527 -8.25 -12.11 -10.93
CA LEU A 527 -9.23 -13.15 -10.56
C LEU A 527 -9.02 -13.74 -9.15
N THR A 528 -8.18 -13.13 -8.32
CA THR A 528 -7.79 -13.60 -6.98
C THR A 528 -9.00 -13.84 -6.08
N ASN A 529 -9.93 -12.87 -6.02
CA ASN A 529 -11.13 -12.96 -5.20
C ASN A 529 -12.05 -14.09 -5.63
N LEU A 530 -12.35 -14.17 -6.93
CA LEU A 530 -13.19 -15.23 -7.48
C LEU A 530 -12.58 -16.62 -7.26
N ALA A 531 -11.27 -16.78 -7.47
CA ALA A 531 -10.57 -18.04 -7.19
C ALA A 531 -10.69 -18.42 -5.70
N LYS A 532 -10.50 -17.47 -4.79
CA LYS A 532 -10.67 -17.70 -3.34
C LYS A 532 -12.09 -18.10 -2.96
N ILE A 533 -13.11 -17.47 -3.54
CA ILE A 533 -14.52 -17.85 -3.34
C ILE A 533 -14.75 -19.31 -3.77
N ILE A 534 -14.26 -19.71 -4.95
CA ILE A 534 -14.41 -21.07 -5.48
C ILE A 534 -13.70 -22.10 -4.58
N LEU A 535 -12.50 -21.78 -4.10
CA LEU A 535 -11.67 -22.70 -3.31
C LEU A 535 -12.14 -22.82 -1.85
N SER A 536 -12.68 -21.75 -1.28
CA SER A 536 -13.09 -21.72 0.14
C SER A 536 -14.49 -22.30 0.36
N GLU A 537 -15.38 -22.20 -0.64
CA GLU A 537 -16.78 -22.54 -0.51
C GLU A 537 -17.18 -23.69 -1.45
N LYS A 538 -17.40 -24.88 -0.89
CA LYS A 538 -17.70 -26.11 -1.65
C LYS A 538 -18.85 -25.98 -2.66
N ASN A 539 -19.82 -25.10 -2.38
CA ASN A 539 -21.01 -24.88 -3.21
C ASN A 539 -20.98 -23.57 -4.00
N ALA A 540 -19.90 -22.77 -3.97
CA ALA A 540 -19.88 -21.47 -4.65
C ALA A 540 -20.17 -21.59 -6.15
N THR A 541 -19.59 -22.59 -6.82
CA THR A 541 -19.78 -22.79 -8.27
C THR A 541 -21.22 -23.09 -8.67
N SER A 542 -22.03 -23.69 -7.79
CA SER A 542 -23.43 -23.99 -8.09
C SER A 542 -24.36 -22.77 -7.92
N LEU A 543 -23.96 -21.84 -7.06
CA LEU A 543 -24.62 -20.57 -6.77
C LEU A 543 -24.29 -19.49 -7.80
N ILE A 544 -23.17 -19.61 -8.51
CA ILE A 544 -22.77 -18.69 -9.58
C ILE A 544 -23.40 -19.15 -10.90
N LYS A 545 -24.13 -18.25 -11.57
CA LYS A 545 -24.81 -18.52 -12.83
C LYS A 545 -23.91 -18.30 -14.04
N ASP A 546 -23.31 -17.12 -14.10
CA ASP A 546 -22.52 -16.62 -15.22
C ASP A 546 -21.38 -15.77 -14.64
N VAL A 547 -20.21 -15.84 -15.27
CA VAL A 547 -19.07 -14.96 -14.98
C VAL A 547 -18.65 -14.24 -16.25
N TYR A 548 -18.54 -12.92 -16.16
CA TYR A 548 -18.04 -12.05 -17.22
C TYR A 548 -16.67 -11.54 -16.80
N ILE A 549 -15.65 -11.80 -17.61
CA ILE A 549 -14.26 -11.51 -17.27
C ILE A 549 -13.71 -10.52 -18.29
N VAL A 550 -13.33 -9.33 -17.85
CA VAL A 550 -12.48 -8.41 -18.61
C VAL A 550 -11.03 -8.79 -18.36
N GLY A 551 -10.37 -9.30 -19.40
CA GLY A 551 -8.97 -9.70 -19.31
C GLY A 551 -8.62 -10.78 -20.31
N GLY A 552 -7.36 -11.20 -20.28
CA GLY A 552 -6.79 -12.17 -21.21
C GLY A 552 -6.56 -11.59 -22.60
N HIS A 553 -5.61 -12.20 -23.31
CA HIS A 553 -5.27 -11.81 -24.67
C HIS A 553 -5.18 -13.05 -25.55
N ILE A 554 -6.06 -13.15 -26.55
CA ILE A 554 -6.03 -14.23 -27.54
C ILE A 554 -5.27 -13.73 -28.76
N SER A 555 -3.97 -14.02 -28.81
CA SER A 555 -3.07 -13.54 -29.87
C SER A 555 -3.42 -14.16 -31.24
N HIS A 556 -3.45 -13.33 -32.27
CA HIS A 556 -3.60 -13.75 -33.68
C HIS A 556 -2.27 -13.86 -34.43
N GLY A 557 -1.13 -13.80 -33.73
CA GLY A 557 0.21 -13.91 -34.30
C GLY A 557 1.24 -13.08 -33.54
N HIS A 558 2.52 -13.20 -33.94
CA HIS A 558 3.67 -12.60 -33.23
C HIS A 558 3.64 -11.05 -33.11
N TRP A 559 2.86 -10.35 -33.94
CA TRP A 559 2.69 -8.90 -33.83
C TRP A 559 1.58 -8.48 -32.85
N ASP A 560 0.68 -9.41 -32.50
CA ASP A 560 -0.46 -9.17 -31.63
C ASP A 560 -0.07 -9.46 -30.18
N LYS A 561 0.59 -8.48 -29.56
CA LYS A 561 1.16 -8.54 -28.21
C LYS A 561 0.14 -8.23 -27.13
N GLY A 562 0.37 -8.74 -25.92
CA GLY A 562 -0.38 -8.41 -24.72
C GLY A 562 -0.18 -6.96 -24.26
N ASN A 563 -0.67 -6.62 -23.05
CA ASN A 563 -0.54 -5.28 -22.49
C ASN A 563 0.38 -5.20 -21.27
N VAL A 564 1.07 -6.27 -20.84
CA VAL A 564 2.05 -6.23 -19.73
C VAL A 564 3.36 -5.56 -20.18
N PHE A 565 3.30 -4.24 -20.41
CA PHE A 565 4.40 -3.48 -21.03
C PHE A 565 5.60 -3.24 -20.09
N THR A 566 5.42 -3.46 -18.79
CA THR A 566 6.43 -3.26 -17.73
C THR A 566 7.32 -4.46 -17.49
N VAL A 567 6.98 -5.62 -18.07
CA VAL A 567 7.74 -6.87 -17.97
C VAL A 567 8.14 -7.29 -19.38
N PRO A 568 9.28 -6.81 -19.91
CA PRO A 568 9.65 -7.01 -21.32
C PRO A 568 9.75 -8.49 -21.75
N SER A 569 10.00 -9.39 -20.80
CA SER A 569 10.06 -10.83 -21.03
C SER A 569 8.69 -11.46 -21.28
N ASN A 570 7.58 -10.81 -20.92
CA ASN A 570 6.21 -11.31 -21.11
C ASN A 570 5.47 -10.51 -22.19
N GLU A 571 5.56 -10.99 -23.43
CA GLU A 571 5.05 -10.26 -24.58
C GLU A 571 3.56 -10.46 -24.87
N TYR A 572 2.92 -11.49 -24.30
CA TYR A 572 1.60 -11.95 -24.76
C TYR A 572 0.52 -12.00 -23.67
N ALA A 573 0.88 -11.85 -22.39
CA ALA A 573 -0.11 -11.82 -21.32
C ALA A 573 -0.89 -10.50 -21.28
N GLU A 574 -2.07 -10.57 -20.67
CA GLU A 574 -2.85 -9.39 -20.30
C GLU A 574 -2.71 -9.17 -18.78
N PHE A 575 -2.69 -7.92 -18.32
CA PHE A 575 -2.43 -7.52 -16.94
C PHE A 575 -3.29 -8.26 -15.90
N ASN A 576 -4.62 -8.31 -16.03
CA ASN A 576 -5.46 -8.99 -15.04
C ASN A 576 -5.13 -10.48 -14.90
N MET A 577 -4.75 -11.13 -16.01
CA MET A 577 -4.29 -12.52 -15.99
C MET A 577 -2.87 -12.66 -15.44
N PHE A 578 -1.99 -11.69 -15.72
CA PHE A 578 -0.60 -11.69 -15.28
C PHE A 578 -0.45 -11.41 -13.78
N LEU A 579 -1.31 -10.57 -13.21
CA LEU A 579 -1.22 -10.15 -11.80
C LEU A 579 -1.55 -11.29 -10.82
N ASP A 580 -2.40 -12.24 -11.22
CA ASP A 580 -2.57 -13.51 -10.50
C ASP A 580 -2.85 -14.68 -11.48
N PRO A 581 -1.79 -15.21 -12.13
CA PRO A 581 -1.92 -16.27 -13.13
C PRO A 581 -2.51 -17.55 -12.56
N LEU A 582 -2.20 -17.85 -11.29
CA LEU A 582 -2.70 -19.04 -10.63
C LEU A 582 -4.19 -18.93 -10.32
N ALA A 583 -4.66 -17.76 -9.87
CA ALA A 583 -6.10 -17.51 -9.73
C ALA A 583 -6.81 -17.57 -11.09
N ALA A 584 -6.23 -16.96 -12.13
CA ALA A 584 -6.79 -17.03 -13.48
C ALA A 584 -6.90 -18.48 -13.97
N LYS A 585 -5.84 -19.27 -13.86
CA LYS A 585 -5.87 -20.70 -14.17
C LYS A 585 -6.94 -21.44 -13.35
N THR A 586 -7.05 -21.17 -12.05
CA THR A 586 -8.05 -21.79 -11.16
C THR A 586 -9.48 -21.52 -11.63
N VAL A 587 -9.78 -20.27 -12.03
CA VAL A 587 -11.09 -19.88 -12.54
C VAL A 587 -11.37 -20.53 -13.91
N PHE A 588 -10.38 -20.52 -14.82
CA PHE A 588 -10.51 -21.12 -16.14
C PHE A 588 -10.56 -22.65 -16.12
N ASP A 589 -10.10 -23.31 -15.06
CA ASP A 589 -10.25 -24.76 -14.89
C ASP A 589 -11.53 -25.16 -14.14
N SER A 590 -12.28 -24.19 -13.59
CA SER A 590 -13.50 -24.44 -12.83
C SER A 590 -14.70 -24.86 -13.71
N ASN A 591 -15.82 -25.24 -13.10
CA ASN A 591 -17.07 -25.54 -13.81
C ASN A 591 -17.94 -24.30 -14.12
N LEU A 592 -17.43 -23.08 -13.90
CA LEU A 592 -18.19 -21.84 -14.11
C LEU A 592 -18.48 -21.57 -15.59
N ASN A 593 -19.64 -20.99 -15.90
CA ASN A 593 -19.98 -20.53 -17.24
C ASN A 593 -19.33 -19.15 -17.50
N ILE A 594 -18.21 -19.15 -18.23
CA ILE A 594 -17.37 -17.96 -18.43
C ILE A 594 -17.63 -17.31 -19.78
N THR A 595 -17.80 -15.99 -19.75
CA THR A 595 -17.71 -15.09 -20.91
C THR A 595 -16.48 -14.21 -20.78
N LEU A 596 -15.51 -14.38 -21.68
CA LEU A 596 -14.28 -13.61 -21.76
C LEU A 596 -14.46 -12.41 -22.68
N ILE A 597 -14.04 -11.25 -22.21
CA ILE A 597 -13.93 -9.99 -22.94
C ILE A 597 -12.43 -9.72 -23.08
N PRO A 598 -11.77 -10.20 -24.15
CA PRO A 598 -10.31 -10.17 -24.27
C PRO A 598 -9.78 -8.80 -24.71
N LEU A 599 -8.50 -8.55 -24.48
CA LEU A 599 -7.79 -7.33 -24.85
C LEU A 599 -7.98 -6.93 -26.33
N GLY A 600 -8.07 -7.90 -27.23
CA GLY A 600 -8.25 -7.66 -28.66
C GLY A 600 -9.55 -6.93 -29.03
N ILE A 601 -10.65 -7.16 -28.30
CA ILE A 601 -11.90 -6.38 -28.51
C ILE A 601 -11.82 -5.03 -27.80
N GLN A 602 -11.20 -5.00 -26.62
CA GLN A 602 -11.02 -3.81 -25.81
C GLN A 602 -10.17 -2.72 -26.52
N ARG A 603 -9.12 -3.11 -27.25
CA ARG A 603 -8.23 -2.19 -28.00
C ARG A 603 -8.85 -1.55 -29.23
N ARG A 604 -9.94 -2.11 -29.75
CA ARG A 604 -10.66 -1.52 -30.90
C ARG A 604 -11.48 -0.31 -30.49
N ASP A 605 -11.62 -0.08 -29.18
CA ASP A 605 -12.25 1.06 -28.55
C ASP A 605 -11.22 2.01 -27.93
N ILE A 606 -11.43 3.32 -28.10
CA ILE A 606 -10.54 4.37 -27.60
C ILE A 606 -10.93 4.81 -26.18
N PHE A 607 -12.10 4.39 -25.68
CA PHE A 607 -12.63 4.82 -24.37
C PHE A 607 -12.92 3.63 -23.43
N SER A 608 -12.10 3.51 -22.39
CA SER A 608 -12.15 2.63 -21.20
C SER A 608 -12.69 1.20 -21.39
N GLN A 609 -11.75 0.25 -21.38
CA GLN A 609 -11.92 -1.17 -21.68
C GLN A 609 -12.85 -1.89 -20.69
N GLU A 610 -12.88 -1.41 -19.45
CA GLU A 610 -13.58 -1.95 -18.30
C GLU A 610 -15.11 -1.70 -18.38
N ILE A 611 -15.52 -0.64 -19.10
CA ILE A 611 -16.92 -0.29 -19.31
C ILE A 611 -17.59 -1.29 -20.26
N LEU A 612 -16.84 -1.84 -21.23
CA LEU A 612 -17.36 -2.78 -22.22
C LEU A 612 -17.98 -4.01 -21.55
N GLY A 613 -17.41 -4.51 -20.46
CA GLY A 613 -17.98 -5.63 -19.71
C GLY A 613 -19.33 -5.30 -19.09
N ALA A 614 -19.47 -4.13 -18.48
CA ALA A 614 -20.72 -3.67 -17.88
C ALA A 614 -21.81 -3.43 -18.94
N VAL A 615 -21.46 -2.85 -20.09
CA VAL A 615 -22.43 -2.63 -21.19
C VAL A 615 -22.78 -3.96 -21.88
N ALA A 616 -21.82 -4.86 -22.13
CA ALA A 616 -22.09 -6.17 -22.72
C ALA A 616 -22.99 -7.05 -21.83
N LEU A 617 -22.88 -6.90 -20.50
CA LEU A 617 -23.74 -7.58 -19.54
C LEU A 617 -25.20 -7.09 -19.55
N THR A 618 -25.43 -5.80 -19.83
CA THR A 618 -26.70 -5.11 -19.51
C THR A 618 -27.42 -4.48 -20.70
N GLY A 619 -26.70 -4.18 -21.78
CA GLY A 619 -27.19 -3.47 -22.96
C GLY A 619 -27.58 -4.42 -24.11
N ASP A 620 -28.45 -3.95 -25.00
CA ASP A 620 -28.84 -4.68 -26.23
C ASP A 620 -27.78 -4.50 -27.34
N LEU A 621 -26.53 -4.88 -27.04
CA LEU A 621 -25.39 -4.75 -27.96
C LEU A 621 -25.37 -5.82 -29.07
N LYS A 622 -26.17 -6.88 -28.92
CA LYS A 622 -26.16 -8.09 -29.78
C LYS A 622 -24.72 -8.51 -30.17
N PRO A 623 -23.85 -8.76 -29.17
CA PRO A 623 -22.45 -9.08 -29.42
C PRO A 623 -22.27 -10.36 -30.23
N THR A 624 -21.21 -10.43 -31.03
CA THR A 624 -20.77 -11.69 -31.65
C THR A 624 -19.90 -12.45 -30.65
N VAL A 625 -20.35 -13.63 -30.26
CA VAL A 625 -19.66 -14.49 -29.28
C VAL A 625 -19.30 -15.83 -29.94
N LYS A 626 -18.06 -16.29 -29.74
CA LYS A 626 -17.62 -17.63 -30.15
C LYS A 626 -17.22 -18.47 -28.95
N VAL A 627 -17.57 -19.75 -28.96
CA VAL A 627 -17.10 -20.68 -27.93
C VAL A 627 -15.79 -21.30 -28.41
N LYS A 628 -14.72 -21.18 -27.61
CA LYS A 628 -13.41 -21.78 -27.90
C LYS A 628 -12.84 -22.45 -26.66
N PRO A 629 -12.00 -23.49 -26.80
CA PRO A 629 -11.33 -24.11 -25.67
C PRO A 629 -10.13 -23.26 -25.24
N VAL A 630 -10.19 -22.67 -24.04
CA VAL A 630 -9.21 -21.70 -23.53
C VAL A 630 -8.47 -22.28 -22.33
N LYS A 631 -7.17 -21.97 -22.25
CA LYS A 631 -6.27 -22.31 -21.14
C LYS A 631 -5.48 -21.06 -20.72
N VAL A 632 -5.16 -20.95 -19.43
CA VAL A 632 -4.23 -19.93 -18.89
C VAL A 632 -2.95 -20.61 -18.41
N ILE A 633 -1.79 -20.04 -18.75
CA ILE A 633 -0.48 -20.50 -18.26
C ILE A 633 -0.21 -19.91 -16.86
N ALA A 634 0.17 -20.78 -15.92
CA ALA A 634 0.58 -20.40 -14.57
C ALA A 634 1.58 -21.44 -14.02
N GLU A 635 2.74 -21.52 -14.66
CA GLU A 635 3.80 -22.50 -14.38
C GLU A 635 4.89 -21.92 -13.47
N GLY A 636 4.77 -20.64 -13.11
CA GLY A 636 5.76 -19.93 -12.31
C GLY A 636 6.86 -19.29 -13.16
N VAL A 637 6.70 -19.25 -14.49
CA VAL A 637 7.64 -18.66 -15.43
C VAL A 637 7.13 -17.29 -15.86
N GLU A 638 7.77 -16.22 -15.39
CA GLU A 638 7.31 -14.83 -15.59
C GLU A 638 7.10 -14.44 -17.05
N SER A 639 7.88 -14.98 -17.99
CA SER A 639 7.75 -14.67 -19.43
C SER A 639 6.49 -15.27 -20.08
N THR A 640 5.87 -16.27 -19.46
CA THR A 640 4.73 -17.00 -20.02
C THR A 640 3.49 -17.02 -19.14
N ASP A 641 3.65 -16.80 -17.83
CA ASP A 641 2.53 -16.75 -16.89
C ASP A 641 1.52 -15.65 -17.28
N GLY A 642 0.22 -15.96 -17.10
CA GLY A 642 -0.89 -15.09 -17.48
C GLY A 642 -1.27 -15.15 -18.96
N GLN A 643 -0.49 -15.82 -19.81
CA GLN A 643 -0.88 -15.99 -21.21
C GLN A 643 -2.16 -16.82 -21.35
N THR A 644 -3.09 -16.33 -22.17
CA THR A 644 -4.36 -16.97 -22.46
C THR A 644 -4.31 -17.57 -23.86
N LEU A 645 -4.45 -18.90 -23.97
CA LEU A 645 -4.26 -19.64 -25.22
C LEU A 645 -5.51 -20.43 -25.60
N ILE A 646 -5.69 -20.64 -26.91
CA ILE A 646 -6.63 -21.64 -27.42
C ILE A 646 -5.93 -23.00 -27.38
N ASP A 647 -6.46 -23.95 -26.60
CA ASP A 647 -5.92 -25.30 -26.46
C ASP A 647 -7.03 -26.32 -26.73
N GLU A 648 -7.06 -26.86 -27.95
CA GLU A 648 -8.09 -27.80 -28.41
C GLU A 648 -8.14 -29.11 -27.60
N LYS A 649 -7.07 -29.45 -26.86
CA LYS A 649 -6.96 -30.73 -26.15
C LYS A 649 -7.30 -30.60 -24.67
N TYR A 650 -6.86 -29.52 -24.02
CA TYR A 650 -6.97 -29.35 -22.57
C TYR A 650 -7.68 -28.06 -22.16
N GLY A 651 -8.06 -27.20 -23.12
CA GLY A 651 -8.75 -25.94 -22.84
C GLY A 651 -10.21 -26.14 -22.45
N LYS A 652 -10.71 -25.29 -21.54
CA LYS A 652 -12.12 -25.23 -21.18
C LYS A 652 -12.90 -24.44 -22.21
N LEU A 653 -14.10 -24.90 -22.57
CA LEU A 653 -15.00 -24.12 -23.43
C LEU A 653 -15.43 -22.82 -22.75
N VAL A 654 -14.99 -21.70 -23.32
CA VAL A 654 -15.27 -20.34 -22.87
C VAL A 654 -15.92 -19.55 -24.00
N LYS A 655 -16.94 -18.75 -23.65
CA LYS A 655 -17.56 -17.80 -24.58
C LYS A 655 -16.63 -16.59 -24.73
N ILE A 656 -16.17 -16.29 -25.94
CA ILE A 656 -15.26 -15.19 -26.22
C ILE A 656 -16.02 -14.12 -27.01
N LEU A 657 -16.01 -12.90 -26.49
CA LEU A 657 -16.53 -11.73 -27.19
C LEU A 657 -15.58 -11.34 -28.34
N GLU A 658 -16.02 -11.49 -29.58
CA GLU A 658 -15.18 -11.21 -30.77
C GLU A 658 -15.49 -9.86 -31.43
N ASN A 659 -16.74 -9.39 -31.35
CA ASN A 659 -17.14 -8.13 -31.98
C ASN A 659 -18.36 -7.49 -31.31
N VAL A 660 -18.39 -6.16 -31.31
CA VAL A 660 -19.46 -5.32 -30.78
C VAL A 660 -19.71 -4.15 -31.74
N ASN A 661 -20.96 -3.68 -31.84
CA ASN A 661 -21.24 -2.42 -32.53
C ASN A 661 -20.88 -1.24 -31.62
N TYR A 662 -19.74 -0.61 -31.88
CA TYR A 662 -19.21 0.48 -31.06
C TYR A 662 -20.11 1.71 -31.03
N THR A 663 -20.82 2.02 -32.12
CA THR A 663 -21.76 3.17 -32.12
C THR A 663 -22.89 2.92 -31.12
N THR A 664 -23.48 1.73 -31.18
CA THR A 664 -24.52 1.33 -30.21
C THR A 664 -23.98 1.27 -28.78
N TYR A 665 -22.73 0.86 -28.60
CA TYR A 665 -22.07 0.89 -27.28
C TYR A 665 -21.97 2.30 -26.71
N TYR A 666 -21.43 3.26 -27.45
CA TYR A 666 -21.31 4.65 -26.97
C TYR A 666 -22.68 5.29 -26.75
N ASP A 667 -23.65 5.03 -27.62
CA ASP A 667 -25.02 5.52 -27.45
C ASP A 667 -25.66 4.96 -26.17
N LEU A 668 -25.53 3.65 -25.92
CA LEU A 668 -26.06 3.03 -24.70
C LEU A 668 -25.37 3.58 -23.45
N PHE A 669 -24.05 3.73 -23.48
CA PHE A 669 -23.29 4.28 -22.37
C PHE A 669 -23.71 5.72 -22.05
N ALA A 670 -23.70 6.61 -23.06
CA ALA A 670 -24.06 8.01 -22.90
C ALA A 670 -25.52 8.19 -22.46
N ASN A 671 -26.45 7.45 -23.08
CA ASN A 671 -27.87 7.50 -22.71
C ASN A 671 -28.08 7.03 -21.27
N ARG A 672 -27.32 6.02 -20.81
CA ARG A 672 -27.43 5.51 -19.44
C ARG A 672 -26.93 6.52 -18.42
N LEU A 673 -25.80 7.19 -18.68
CA LEU A 673 -25.27 8.23 -17.78
C LEU A 673 -26.20 9.44 -17.69
N ASN A 674 -26.94 9.76 -18.77
CA ASN A 674 -27.94 10.82 -18.79
C ASN A 674 -29.28 10.46 -18.11
N ASP A 675 -29.49 9.23 -17.64
CA ASP A 675 -30.74 8.82 -16.99
C ASP A 675 -30.89 9.49 -15.61
N VAL A 676 -31.85 10.40 -15.50
CA VAL A 676 -32.08 11.16 -14.25
C VAL A 676 -32.77 10.35 -13.14
N LYS A 677 -33.34 9.17 -13.45
CA LYS A 677 -34.06 8.35 -12.45
C LYS A 677 -33.16 7.77 -11.37
N GLN A 678 -31.89 7.54 -11.71
CA GLN A 678 -30.84 7.11 -10.78
C GLN A 678 -29.76 8.20 -10.68
N SER A 679 -30.18 9.43 -10.38
CA SER A 679 -29.23 10.52 -10.12
C SER A 679 -28.65 10.42 -8.71
N ALA A 680 -27.48 11.01 -8.53
CA ALA A 680 -26.88 11.18 -7.22
C ALA A 680 -27.83 11.93 -6.27
N VAL A 681 -27.85 11.54 -5.00
CA VAL A 681 -28.61 12.20 -3.92
C VAL A 681 -27.83 13.35 -3.28
N LEU A 682 -26.51 13.38 -3.49
CA LEU A 682 -25.59 14.46 -3.13
C LEU A 682 -24.68 14.74 -4.32
N GLY A 683 -24.37 16.00 -4.62
CA GLY A 683 -23.55 16.39 -5.76
C GLY A 683 -22.05 16.58 -5.47
N SER A 684 -21.68 16.85 -4.21
CA SER A 684 -20.28 17.12 -3.82
C SER A 684 -20.07 17.13 -2.31
N PHE A 685 -18.80 17.13 -1.89
CA PHE A 685 -18.41 17.39 -0.50
C PHE A 685 -18.88 18.76 -0.01
N ASP A 686 -18.75 19.82 -0.82
CA ASP A 686 -19.20 21.17 -0.47
C ASP A 686 -20.71 21.24 -0.22
N GLU A 687 -21.50 20.53 -1.04
CA GLU A 687 -22.93 20.42 -0.83
C GLU A 687 -23.23 19.72 0.51
N GLN A 688 -22.54 18.62 0.80
CA GLN A 688 -22.68 17.88 2.05
C GLN A 688 -22.32 18.75 3.27
N ILE A 689 -21.21 19.49 3.21
CA ILE A 689 -20.81 20.46 4.25
C ILE A 689 -21.91 21.51 4.45
N SER A 690 -22.40 22.12 3.37
CA SER A 690 -23.49 23.10 3.43
C SER A 690 -24.74 22.52 4.12
N GLN A 691 -25.04 21.22 3.96
CA GLN A 691 -26.13 20.58 4.68
C GLN A 691 -25.83 20.40 6.18
N TRP A 692 -24.60 20.03 6.55
CA TRP A 692 -24.19 19.91 7.96
C TRP A 692 -24.14 21.26 8.68
N SER A 693 -23.66 22.31 8.03
CA SER A 693 -23.52 23.65 8.62
C SER A 693 -24.84 24.41 8.79
N ARG A 694 -25.94 23.94 8.19
CA ARG A 694 -27.27 24.52 8.43
C ARG A 694 -27.74 24.12 9.84
N LEU A 695 -27.89 25.14 10.70
CA LEU A 695 -28.53 24.99 12.02
C LEU A 695 -29.85 24.21 11.87
N PRO A 696 -30.15 23.26 12.78
CA PRO A 696 -31.43 22.56 12.74
C PRO A 696 -32.56 23.59 12.76
N LYS A 697 -33.43 23.53 11.75
CA LYS A 697 -34.65 24.34 11.69
C LYS A 697 -35.62 23.94 12.79
#